data_AF-Q6LJT3-F1
#
_entry.id   AF-Q6LJT3-F1
#
_cell.length_a   1.000
_cell.length_b   1.000
_cell.length_c   1.000
_cell.angle_alpha   90.00
_cell.angle_beta   90.00
_cell.angle_gamma   90.00
#
_symmetry.space_group_name_H-M   'P 1'
#
loop_
_entity.id
_entity.type
_entity.pdbx_description
1 polymer ?
#
loop_
_entity_poly.entity_id
_entity_poly.type
_entity_poly.pdbx_seq_one_letter_code
_entity_poly.pdbx_strand_id
1 'polypeptide(L)'
;MGYLLSQPSMSAGELSPEMYGRVDTDHYRIGLAKAENFFVNYHGGISNRPGTTLSYITARNEVVALIPFQFSAFDSFMLEFGTEYMRVMSKGKYITDNSGVKIQVVTPYLAGEILDLSYTQSADVLTIFHRNHAIQQIKRYSNIDWRVEPLINKLGPFESININESQFMYADKNGDVGEQITLISNFDAFTSDLVGKMVYLDQEETGDISQWMQRYEVAEGDQTYNAGNYYICTKAELYNGKKAQTGDIAPVHSTGERWDGPGKFLPDDNRDANIGVRWAYLNSGYGVVKIISVTDARHAICEVLVRLPDSVVGGERSKLTWNFPGETTQRTFSLATPPLTSNTMKDFTVKLVGTTTKTLQFPNEYSIDFDAKRLDLYVNPGVTSGSGSSSTTTARDVDVVQQATSRSTYKWAIEIWRNSTGYPRCGTYFQQRLSMANTISHPQTVWLSRTDSFNDFSKTRPILADDSMRYDINSLQVNEIFNIVPLNSLLLFTSGGLWSLAQDQQGAFSAESPPSVKMQNYEGANKLRPIVAGSTAIYVQQGDRIVRDIQFSWSSDSFEGVDLTVRASHLFKHKRVVEWAYAKNPDKLIWVIFDDGTAATLTYMKEQQIWGWCPHTTNGKYKNVASVEEGSRSSIYFVVERIINGAPVNVIEYQASREFKNIEDAHFVDCGVSIDNKAKTWIELSGGGNWLAQSDVTMLTGADFFNTTQVGNEILILQNELRVTILILEVTDAKNAKGRLKGVVTEGLRNTKITSWGLAVHDVSGLDHLNDQEVAILVDGGEAKPQVVSGGKISLQYPGLNIHAGLSYKSIGRTLPIEVLGAGGGQTVKPKQKIVNKLYLEIHESVGVLGGTKLDDMDQLKQREWESYGMPASPVTGIVEIDVSAGYENPGQVYFSQEAPLPLSVLSIIPEVTISDTD
;
A
#
# COMPACT_ATOMS: atom_id res chain seq x y z
N MET A 1 -51.60 10.76 27.35
CA MET A 1 -50.50 11.43 28.08
C MET A 1 -49.38 11.65 27.07
N GLY A 2 -48.85 12.86 26.94
CA GLY A 2 -47.71 13.14 26.05
C GLY A 2 -46.40 12.69 26.70
N TYR A 3 -45.54 12.02 25.94
CA TYR A 3 -44.22 11.55 26.37
C TYR A 3 -43.15 12.30 25.58
N LEU A 4 -42.17 12.88 26.27
CA LEU A 4 -40.93 13.34 25.65
C LEU A 4 -39.92 12.21 25.69
N LEU A 5 -39.48 11.77 24.51
CA LEU A 5 -38.61 10.62 24.37
C LEU A 5 -37.28 11.08 23.80
N SER A 6 -36.23 11.07 24.62
CA SER A 6 -34.90 11.48 24.18
C SER A 6 -34.15 10.32 23.53
N GLN A 7 -33.68 10.55 22.30
CA GLN A 7 -32.63 9.79 21.65
C GLN A 7 -31.33 10.62 21.74
N PRO A 8 -30.47 10.36 22.74
CA PRO A 8 -29.28 11.18 23.01
C PRO A 8 -28.09 10.86 22.10
N SER A 9 -28.22 9.88 21.20
CA SER A 9 -27.13 9.43 20.33
C SER A 9 -27.67 8.76 19.08
N MET A 10 -26.90 8.87 18.00
CA MET A 10 -27.07 8.22 16.70
C MET A 10 -25.82 7.41 16.32
N SER A 11 -25.02 6.97 17.30
CA SER A 11 -23.72 6.35 17.08
C SER A 11 -23.73 5.00 16.34
N ALA A 12 -24.88 4.33 16.25
CA ALA A 12 -25.03 3.11 15.45
C ALA A 12 -25.27 3.39 13.96
N GLY A 13 -25.47 4.66 13.57
CA GLY A 13 -25.74 5.05 12.18
C GLY A 13 -27.05 4.48 11.64
N GLU A 14 -27.12 4.25 10.34
CA GLU A 14 -28.26 3.62 9.67
C GLU A 14 -28.30 2.12 9.95
N LEU A 15 -29.45 1.64 10.45
CA LEU A 15 -29.70 0.24 10.74
C LEU A 15 -30.49 -0.46 9.64
N SER A 16 -30.15 -1.73 9.40
CA SER A 16 -30.84 -2.59 8.44
C SER A 16 -32.32 -2.74 8.81
N PRO A 17 -33.25 -2.70 7.83
CA PRO A 17 -34.66 -3.00 8.04
C PRO A 17 -34.90 -4.35 8.75
N GLU A 18 -34.01 -5.32 8.53
CA GLU A 18 -34.06 -6.65 9.14
C GLU A 18 -33.83 -6.59 10.67
N MET A 19 -33.18 -5.54 11.17
CA MET A 19 -32.95 -5.30 12.60
C MET A 19 -34.09 -4.55 13.28
N TYR A 20 -35.12 -4.08 12.56
CA TYR A 20 -36.15 -3.24 13.18
C TYR A 20 -36.95 -4.01 14.25
N GLY A 21 -36.98 -5.35 14.20
CA GLY A 21 -37.58 -6.18 15.25
C GLY A 21 -36.76 -6.27 16.55
N ARG A 22 -35.47 -5.93 16.51
CA ARG A 22 -34.51 -6.09 17.61
C ARG A 22 -34.50 -4.90 18.57
N VAL A 23 -35.69 -4.54 19.06
CA VAL A 23 -35.89 -3.45 20.05
C VAL A 23 -35.20 -3.75 21.39
N ASP A 24 -34.82 -5.00 21.63
CA ASP A 24 -34.04 -5.49 22.77
C ASP A 24 -32.57 -5.04 22.74
N THR A 25 -32.04 -4.67 21.57
CA THR A 25 -30.63 -4.32 21.41
C THR A 25 -30.39 -2.84 21.67
N ASP A 26 -29.28 -2.51 22.34
CA ASP A 26 -28.90 -1.12 22.60
C ASP A 26 -28.75 -0.29 21.31
N HIS A 27 -28.33 -0.93 20.22
CA HIS A 27 -28.15 -0.29 18.92
C HIS A 27 -29.46 0.26 18.33
N TYR A 28 -30.61 -0.38 18.60
CA TYR A 28 -31.90 0.14 18.14
C TYR A 28 -32.19 1.53 18.71
N ARG A 29 -31.75 1.80 19.94
CA ARG A 29 -32.01 3.07 20.63
C ARG A 29 -31.09 4.22 20.16
N ILE A 30 -29.95 3.88 19.58
CA ILE A 30 -28.91 4.82 19.15
C ILE A 30 -28.68 4.77 17.64
N GLY A 31 -29.63 4.22 16.89
CA GLY A 31 -29.58 4.06 15.44
C GLY A 31 -30.66 4.86 14.73
N LEU A 32 -30.52 4.95 13.41
CA LEU A 32 -31.46 5.61 12.52
C LEU A 32 -32.01 4.60 11.50
N ALA A 33 -33.23 4.84 11.04
CA ALA A 33 -33.82 4.11 9.94
C ALA A 33 -33.31 4.58 8.57
N LYS A 34 -32.80 5.81 8.48
CA LYS A 34 -32.17 6.41 7.30
C LYS A 34 -31.18 7.50 7.74
N ALA A 35 -29.99 7.56 7.15
CA ALA A 35 -28.95 8.56 7.43
C ALA A 35 -28.20 8.97 6.15
N GLU A 36 -28.93 9.41 5.12
CA GLU A 36 -28.38 9.73 3.79
C GLU A 36 -27.65 11.09 3.79
N ASN A 37 -26.44 11.13 3.20
CA ASN A 37 -25.53 12.28 3.14
C ASN A 37 -25.15 12.86 4.51
N PHE A 38 -25.23 12.02 5.54
CA PHE A 38 -24.79 12.30 6.90
C PHE A 38 -23.56 11.46 7.26
N PHE A 39 -22.83 11.82 8.31
CA PHE A 39 -21.86 10.96 8.96
C PHE A 39 -22.02 11.06 10.48
N VAL A 40 -21.69 9.96 11.18
CA VAL A 40 -21.72 9.91 12.64
C VAL A 40 -20.51 10.63 13.20
N ASN A 41 -20.73 11.62 14.07
CA ASN A 41 -19.66 12.29 14.81
C ASN A 41 -19.10 11.35 15.89
N TYR A 42 -17.83 11.51 16.25
CA TYR A 42 -17.22 10.71 17.32
C TYR A 42 -17.81 10.94 18.72
N HIS A 43 -18.62 11.98 18.93
CA HIS A 43 -19.39 12.19 20.16
C HIS A 43 -20.79 11.54 20.15
N GLY A 44 -21.17 10.89 19.05
CA GLY A 44 -22.45 10.20 18.91
C GLY A 44 -23.57 11.00 18.24
N GLY A 45 -23.39 12.30 17.97
CA GLY A 45 -24.29 13.07 17.09
C GLY A 45 -24.10 12.72 15.61
N ILE A 46 -24.82 13.40 14.73
CA ILE A 46 -24.70 13.22 13.28
C ILE A 46 -24.61 14.56 12.56
N SER A 47 -23.80 14.66 11.51
CA SER A 47 -23.59 15.88 10.74
C SER A 47 -23.70 15.63 9.25
N ASN A 48 -24.25 16.57 8.48
CA ASN A 48 -24.23 16.45 7.03
C ASN A 48 -22.78 16.49 6.53
N ARG A 49 -22.49 15.69 5.50
CA ARG A 49 -21.16 15.70 4.86
C ARG A 49 -20.86 17.09 4.28
N PRO A 50 -19.60 17.53 4.26
CA PRO A 50 -19.21 18.69 3.48
C PRO A 50 -19.31 18.40 1.97
N GLY A 51 -19.35 19.47 1.18
CA GLY A 51 -19.36 19.43 -0.28
C GLY A 51 -17.97 19.15 -0.87
N THR A 52 -17.90 19.19 -2.20
CA THR A 52 -16.67 18.96 -2.97
C THR A 52 -16.41 20.07 -3.96
N THR A 53 -15.14 20.46 -4.10
CA THR A 53 -14.67 21.41 -5.12
C THR A 53 -14.10 20.66 -6.31
N LEU A 54 -14.38 21.14 -7.53
CA LEU A 54 -13.74 20.61 -8.73
C LEU A 54 -12.23 20.93 -8.71
N SER A 55 -11.39 19.91 -8.82
CA SER A 55 -9.94 20.07 -9.00
C SER A 55 -9.54 19.98 -10.47
N TYR A 56 -10.06 18.98 -11.21
CA TYR A 56 -9.72 18.75 -12.61
C TYR A 56 -10.71 17.84 -13.32
N ILE A 57 -10.74 17.96 -14.65
CA ILE A 57 -11.55 17.17 -15.56
C ILE A 57 -10.60 16.34 -16.42
N THR A 58 -10.74 15.02 -16.34
CA THR A 58 -9.91 14.07 -17.10
C THR A 58 -10.30 14.04 -18.59
N ALA A 59 -9.48 13.39 -19.42
CA ALA A 59 -9.92 13.08 -20.77
C ALA A 59 -11.05 12.05 -20.77
N ARG A 60 -11.88 12.06 -21.81
CA ARG A 60 -13.02 11.16 -21.92
C ARG A 60 -12.57 9.70 -21.88
N ASN A 61 -13.26 8.87 -21.09
CA ASN A 61 -13.00 7.44 -20.88
C ASN A 61 -11.62 7.11 -20.26
N GLU A 62 -10.94 8.10 -19.69
CA GLU A 62 -9.66 7.89 -19.01
C GLU A 62 -9.88 7.23 -17.64
N VAL A 63 -9.18 6.11 -17.42
CA VAL A 63 -9.13 5.45 -16.10
C VAL A 63 -8.10 6.17 -15.24
N VAL A 64 -8.53 6.60 -14.06
CA VAL A 64 -7.67 7.30 -13.11
C VAL A 64 -7.75 6.64 -11.73
N ALA A 65 -6.60 6.42 -11.10
CA ALA A 65 -6.50 6.08 -9.68
C ALA A 65 -5.78 7.18 -8.91
N LEU A 66 -6.15 7.32 -7.63
CA LEU A 66 -5.51 8.23 -6.70
C LEU A 66 -4.66 7.43 -5.71
N ILE A 67 -3.38 7.76 -5.63
CA ILE A 67 -2.45 7.15 -4.67
C ILE A 67 -1.92 8.23 -3.72
N PRO A 68 -2.16 8.12 -2.41
CA PRO A 68 -1.65 9.08 -1.45
C PRO A 68 -0.13 8.93 -1.28
N PHE A 69 0.55 10.07 -1.18
CA PHE A 69 1.96 10.16 -0.82
C PHE A 69 2.08 11.08 0.39
N GLN A 70 2.59 10.56 1.51
CA GLN A 70 2.63 11.30 2.76
C GLN A 70 4.01 11.25 3.39
N PHE A 71 4.81 12.29 3.18
CA PHE A 71 6.10 12.44 3.87
C PHE A 71 5.90 12.92 5.31
N SER A 72 5.02 13.91 5.48
CA SER A 72 4.60 14.42 6.78
C SER A 72 3.14 14.90 6.69
N ALA A 73 2.54 15.31 7.83
CA ALA A 73 1.22 15.93 7.81
C ALA A 73 1.19 17.30 7.10
N PHE A 74 2.35 17.94 6.89
CA PHE A 74 2.44 19.23 6.20
C PHE A 74 2.94 19.11 4.75
N ASP A 75 3.62 18.01 4.45
CA ASP A 75 4.12 17.66 3.13
C ASP A 75 3.45 16.37 2.66
N SER A 76 2.22 16.53 2.17
CA SER A 76 1.42 15.47 1.60
C SER A 76 0.95 15.83 0.19
N PHE A 77 0.85 14.79 -0.63
CA PHE A 77 0.55 14.91 -2.04
C PHE A 77 -0.40 13.79 -2.45
N MET A 78 -1.29 14.11 -3.37
CA MET A 78 -2.11 13.12 -4.04
C MET A 78 -1.53 12.87 -5.43
N LEU A 79 -1.21 11.61 -5.75
CA LEU A 79 -0.69 11.21 -7.04
C LEU A 79 -1.85 10.72 -7.90
N GLU A 80 -2.10 11.40 -9.02
CA GLU A 80 -3.03 10.96 -10.06
C GLU A 80 -2.29 10.01 -11.00
N PHE A 81 -2.72 8.76 -11.08
CA PHE A 81 -2.24 7.80 -12.08
C PHE A 81 -3.24 7.69 -13.22
N GLY A 82 -2.78 8.01 -14.42
CA GLY A 82 -3.47 7.72 -15.68
C GLY A 82 -2.67 6.76 -16.54
N THR A 83 -3.07 6.59 -17.80
CA THR A 83 -2.41 5.64 -18.70
C THR A 83 -1.01 6.15 -19.06
N GLU A 84 0.02 5.44 -18.61
CA GLU A 84 1.44 5.76 -18.83
C GLU A 84 1.92 7.10 -18.26
N TYR A 85 1.15 7.72 -17.34
CA TYR A 85 1.57 8.94 -16.66
C TYR A 85 1.17 8.97 -15.19
N MET A 86 1.85 9.83 -14.45
CA MET A 86 1.49 10.25 -13.11
C MET A 86 1.56 11.78 -13.02
N ARG A 87 0.62 12.41 -12.32
CA ARG A 87 0.66 13.84 -11.97
C ARG A 87 0.55 14.04 -10.47
N VAL A 88 1.02 15.19 -10.00
CA VAL A 88 1.12 15.50 -8.57
C VAL A 88 0.15 16.62 -8.19
N MET A 89 -0.64 16.38 -7.15
CA MET A 89 -1.60 17.34 -6.58
C MET A 89 -1.29 17.59 -5.10
N SER A 90 -1.65 18.79 -4.62
CA SER A 90 -1.64 19.16 -3.20
C SER A 90 -2.76 20.17 -2.95
N LYS A 91 -3.50 20.04 -1.85
CA LYS A 91 -4.60 20.94 -1.45
C LYS A 91 -5.61 21.21 -2.57
N GLY A 92 -6.03 20.15 -3.28
CA GLY A 92 -7.00 20.21 -4.38
C GLY A 92 -6.48 20.85 -5.68
N LYS A 93 -5.17 21.11 -5.81
CA LYS A 93 -4.57 21.75 -7.00
C LYS A 93 -3.40 20.96 -7.53
N TYR A 94 -3.22 20.99 -8.85
CA TYR A 94 -2.02 20.44 -9.48
C TYR A 94 -0.80 21.28 -9.14
N ILE A 95 0.30 20.60 -8.84
CA ILE A 95 1.60 21.24 -8.75
C ILE A 95 2.06 21.57 -10.16
N THR A 96 2.58 22.79 -10.32
CA THR A 96 3.12 23.30 -11.57
C THR A 96 4.59 23.63 -11.41
N ASP A 97 5.33 23.55 -12.52
CA ASP A 97 6.68 24.06 -12.60
C ASP A 97 6.70 25.61 -12.62
N ASN A 98 7.89 26.19 -12.73
CA ASN A 98 8.06 27.65 -12.79
C ASN A 98 7.43 28.30 -14.03
N SER A 99 6.99 27.51 -15.02
CA SER A 99 6.32 27.96 -16.24
C SER A 99 4.81 27.78 -16.19
N GLY A 100 4.26 27.26 -15.09
CA GLY A 100 2.84 26.96 -14.93
C GLY A 100 2.39 25.64 -15.57
N VAL A 101 3.32 24.78 -16.01
CA VAL A 101 3.01 23.46 -16.58
C VAL A 101 2.88 22.44 -15.45
N LYS A 102 1.84 21.59 -15.51
CA LYS A 102 1.62 20.55 -14.50
C LYS A 102 2.79 19.56 -14.47
N ILE A 103 3.22 19.19 -13.27
CA ILE A 103 4.22 18.13 -13.12
C ILE A 103 3.61 16.81 -13.55
N GLN A 104 4.16 16.24 -14.64
CA GLN A 104 3.77 14.96 -15.19
C GLN A 104 5.01 14.09 -15.39
N VAL A 105 4.97 12.87 -14.87
CA VAL A 105 6.05 11.88 -14.97
C VAL A 105 5.52 10.67 -15.73
N VAL A 106 6.35 10.08 -16.59
CA VAL A 106 5.99 8.87 -17.34
C VAL A 106 5.98 7.66 -16.41
N THR A 107 4.97 6.79 -16.56
CA THR A 107 4.86 5.52 -15.85
C THR A 107 4.67 4.37 -16.85
N PRO A 108 4.98 3.11 -16.48
CA PRO A 108 4.82 1.98 -17.40
C PRO A 108 3.40 1.37 -17.40
N TYR A 109 2.46 1.91 -16.63
CA TYR A 109 1.19 1.24 -16.32
C TYR A 109 0.10 1.51 -17.37
N LEU A 110 -0.59 0.46 -17.79
CA LEU A 110 -1.68 0.53 -18.76
C LEU A 110 -3.03 0.79 -18.07
N ALA A 111 -4.02 1.28 -18.83
CA ALA A 111 -5.36 1.63 -18.33
C ALA A 111 -6.02 0.52 -17.49
N GLY A 112 -5.86 -0.76 -17.90
CA GLY A 112 -6.44 -1.92 -17.21
C GLY A 112 -5.72 -2.34 -15.93
N GLU A 113 -4.58 -1.72 -15.61
CA GLU A 113 -3.71 -2.09 -14.49
C GLU A 113 -3.73 -1.05 -13.37
N ILE A 114 -4.11 0.20 -13.68
CA ILE A 114 -4.08 1.36 -12.77
C ILE A 114 -4.86 1.11 -11.46
N LEU A 115 -6.05 0.50 -11.54
CA LEU A 115 -6.87 0.20 -10.37
C LEU A 115 -6.38 -1.03 -9.58
N ASP A 116 -5.45 -1.82 -10.12
CA ASP A 116 -4.89 -3.02 -9.48
C ASP A 116 -3.51 -2.77 -8.84
N LEU A 117 -3.00 -1.53 -8.91
CA LEU A 117 -1.71 -1.16 -8.35
C LEU A 117 -1.72 -1.26 -6.82
N SER A 118 -0.73 -1.97 -6.26
CA SER A 118 -0.45 -1.95 -4.83
C SER A 118 0.78 -1.09 -4.55
N TYR A 119 0.90 -0.56 -3.34
CA TYR A 119 1.99 0.34 -2.99
C TYR A 119 2.32 0.33 -1.51
N THR A 120 3.58 0.63 -1.20
CA THR A 120 4.06 0.91 0.16
C THR A 120 5.04 2.07 0.13
N GLN A 121 5.09 2.85 1.20
CA GLN A 121 5.90 4.04 1.26
C GLN A 121 6.86 3.95 2.45
N SER A 122 8.09 4.41 2.24
CA SER A 122 9.05 4.70 3.29
C SER A 122 9.65 6.07 3.02
N ALA A 123 9.36 7.04 3.89
CA ALA A 123 9.77 8.44 3.75
C ALA A 123 9.50 8.97 2.32
N ASP A 124 10.52 9.37 1.57
CA ASP A 124 10.41 9.96 0.23
C ASP A 124 10.31 8.94 -0.92
N VAL A 125 10.24 7.64 -0.61
CA VAL A 125 10.22 6.57 -1.61
C VAL A 125 8.91 5.80 -1.52
N LEU A 126 8.09 5.91 -2.57
CA LEU A 126 6.88 5.12 -2.77
C LEU A 126 7.20 3.96 -3.72
N THR A 127 7.10 2.73 -3.23
CA THR A 127 7.32 1.51 -4.02
C THR A 127 5.98 0.98 -4.51
N ILE A 128 5.83 0.81 -5.82
CA ILE A 128 4.63 0.32 -6.51
C ILE A 128 4.86 -1.11 -6.98
N PHE A 129 3.82 -1.94 -6.83
CA PHE A 129 3.81 -3.35 -7.15
C PHE A 129 2.68 -3.67 -8.13
N HIS A 130 2.99 -4.47 -9.14
CA HIS A 130 2.02 -5.02 -10.09
C HIS A 130 2.59 -6.31 -10.70
N ARG A 131 1.76 -7.34 -10.94
CA ARG A 131 2.26 -8.66 -11.37
C ARG A 131 2.92 -8.68 -12.73
N ASN A 132 2.55 -7.75 -13.61
CA ASN A 132 3.04 -7.68 -14.99
C ASN A 132 4.23 -6.74 -15.17
N HIS A 133 4.60 -5.95 -14.15
CA HIS A 133 5.62 -4.90 -14.27
C HIS A 133 6.71 -5.09 -13.24
N ALA A 134 7.95 -4.80 -13.63
CA ALA A 134 9.03 -4.67 -12.66
C ALA A 134 8.67 -3.64 -11.59
N ILE A 135 9.02 -3.94 -10.34
CA ILE A 135 8.72 -3.08 -9.18
C ILE A 135 9.27 -1.67 -9.46
N GLN A 136 8.43 -0.65 -9.34
CA GLN A 136 8.81 0.74 -9.56
C GLN A 136 8.94 1.48 -8.22
N GLN A 137 9.88 2.40 -8.14
CA GLN A 137 10.04 3.34 -7.05
C GLN A 137 9.82 4.75 -7.55
N ILE A 138 8.87 5.45 -6.94
CA ILE A 138 8.63 6.86 -7.12
C ILE A 138 9.37 7.59 -6.01
N LYS A 139 10.34 8.40 -6.40
CA LYS A 139 11.20 9.16 -5.49
C LYS A 139 10.90 10.64 -5.63
N ARG A 140 10.64 11.29 -4.49
CA ARG A 140 10.51 12.75 -4.39
C ARG A 140 11.88 13.36 -4.10
N TYR A 141 12.35 14.24 -4.97
CA TYR A 141 13.57 15.03 -4.74
C TYR A 141 13.25 16.47 -4.35
N SER A 142 12.10 16.99 -4.80
CA SER A 142 11.53 18.26 -4.36
C SER A 142 10.02 18.28 -4.61
N ASN A 143 9.34 19.40 -4.35
CA ASN A 143 7.91 19.53 -4.69
C ASN A 143 7.64 19.41 -6.20
N ILE A 144 8.63 19.74 -7.03
CA ILE A 144 8.51 19.78 -8.49
C ILE A 144 9.43 18.78 -9.23
N ASP A 145 10.24 18.00 -8.51
CA ASP A 145 11.14 16.97 -9.08
C ASP A 145 10.78 15.60 -8.51
N TRP A 146 10.15 14.79 -9.36
CA TRP A 146 9.66 13.45 -9.08
C TRP A 146 10.17 12.50 -10.16
N ARG A 147 10.66 11.33 -9.77
CA ARG A 147 11.23 10.35 -10.70
C ARG A 147 10.70 8.95 -10.43
N VAL A 148 10.47 8.20 -11.50
CA VAL A 148 10.06 6.80 -11.48
C VAL A 148 11.25 5.98 -11.93
N GLU A 149 11.70 5.05 -11.09
CA GLU A 149 12.87 4.20 -11.35
C GLU A 149 12.55 2.75 -10.95
N PRO A 150 13.02 1.72 -11.68
CA PRO A 150 12.84 0.34 -11.25
C PRO A 150 13.67 0.04 -9.99
N LEU A 151 13.12 -0.80 -9.09
CA LEU A 151 13.89 -1.37 -7.98
C LEU A 151 14.92 -2.37 -8.54
N ILE A 152 16.21 -2.07 -8.36
CA ILE A 152 17.29 -2.97 -8.77
C ILE A 152 17.65 -3.88 -7.60
N ASN A 153 17.36 -5.17 -7.75
CA ASN A 153 17.71 -6.18 -6.75
C ASN A 153 19.20 -6.48 -6.75
N LYS A 154 19.68 -6.88 -5.58
CA LYS A 154 21.00 -7.44 -5.34
C LYS A 154 20.84 -8.90 -4.95
N LEU A 155 21.42 -9.79 -5.76
CA LEU A 155 21.54 -11.23 -5.54
C LEU A 155 20.21 -11.93 -5.17
N GLY A 156 19.32 -12.09 -6.16
CA GLY A 156 18.06 -12.81 -6.03
C GLY A 156 16.82 -11.91 -5.93
N PRO A 157 15.66 -12.46 -5.52
CA PRO A 157 15.45 -13.83 -5.04
C PRO A 157 15.48 -14.87 -6.16
N PHE A 158 15.94 -16.08 -5.83
CA PHE A 158 16.06 -17.20 -6.78
C PHE A 158 14.94 -18.23 -6.61
N GLU A 159 14.63 -18.91 -7.71
CA GLU A 159 13.77 -20.10 -7.72
C GLU A 159 14.35 -21.20 -6.82
N SER A 160 13.56 -22.25 -6.60
CA SER A 160 14.07 -23.44 -5.92
C SER A 160 15.22 -24.03 -6.74
N ILE A 161 16.29 -24.44 -6.06
CA ILE A 161 17.46 -25.04 -6.72
C ILE A 161 17.01 -26.27 -7.52
N ASN A 162 17.47 -26.36 -8.76
CA ASN A 162 17.20 -27.50 -9.62
C ASN A 162 17.77 -28.78 -9.00
N ILE A 163 16.94 -29.84 -9.00
CA ILE A 163 17.29 -31.17 -8.53
C ILE A 163 17.41 -32.19 -9.67
N ASN A 164 17.09 -31.80 -10.91
CA ASN A 164 17.18 -32.67 -12.06
C ASN A 164 18.63 -32.74 -12.57
N GLU A 165 19.32 -33.83 -12.25
CA GLU A 165 20.72 -34.06 -12.63
C GLU A 165 21.00 -34.10 -14.13
N SER A 166 19.95 -34.27 -14.96
CA SER A 166 20.10 -34.28 -16.42
C SER A 166 20.16 -32.87 -17.03
N GLN A 167 19.85 -31.84 -16.26
CA GLN A 167 19.86 -30.44 -16.68
C GLN A 167 20.96 -29.69 -15.92
N PHE A 168 22.08 -29.41 -16.59
CA PHE A 168 23.27 -28.81 -15.98
C PHE A 168 23.74 -27.56 -16.74
N MET A 169 24.46 -26.72 -16.00
CA MET A 169 25.05 -25.47 -16.47
C MET A 169 26.52 -25.36 -16.06
N TYR A 170 27.30 -24.62 -16.84
CA TYR A 170 28.70 -24.29 -16.53
C TYR A 170 29.12 -22.99 -17.21
N ALA A 171 30.19 -22.37 -16.71
CA ALA A 171 30.84 -21.25 -17.36
C ALA A 171 32.00 -21.70 -18.25
N ASP A 172 32.23 -21.00 -19.36
CA ASP A 172 33.36 -21.25 -20.27
C ASP A 172 34.73 -21.00 -19.60
N LYS A 173 34.82 -19.96 -18.78
CA LYS A 173 36.03 -19.55 -18.05
C LYS A 173 35.69 -19.01 -16.66
N ASN A 174 36.72 -18.96 -15.80
CA ASN A 174 36.59 -18.27 -14.52
C ASN A 174 36.70 -16.77 -14.80
N GLY A 175 35.91 -15.97 -14.10
CA GLY A 175 35.92 -14.52 -14.21
C GLY A 175 35.84 -13.90 -12.82
N ASP A 176 36.59 -12.82 -12.61
CA ASP A 176 36.46 -12.01 -11.40
C ASP A 176 35.16 -11.18 -11.44
N VAL A 177 34.76 -10.63 -10.29
CA VAL A 177 33.53 -9.82 -10.19
C VAL A 177 33.60 -8.64 -11.16
N GLY A 178 32.56 -8.48 -11.97
CA GLY A 178 32.46 -7.49 -13.05
C GLY A 178 32.98 -7.96 -14.41
N GLU A 179 33.63 -9.12 -14.50
CA GLU A 179 34.07 -9.67 -15.78
C GLU A 179 32.94 -10.40 -16.51
N GLN A 180 33.07 -10.46 -17.85
CA GLN A 180 32.15 -11.18 -18.71
C GLN A 180 32.61 -12.62 -18.98
N ILE A 181 31.67 -13.55 -18.83
CA ILE A 181 31.82 -14.98 -19.11
C ILE A 181 30.67 -15.45 -20.03
N THR A 182 30.82 -16.64 -20.62
CA THR A 182 29.75 -17.33 -21.33
C THR A 182 29.19 -18.42 -20.43
N LEU A 183 27.91 -18.30 -20.08
CA LEU A 183 27.17 -19.35 -19.38
C LEU A 183 26.57 -20.31 -20.41
N ILE A 184 26.82 -21.60 -20.23
CA ILE A 184 26.49 -22.68 -21.16
C ILE A 184 25.56 -23.68 -20.45
N SER A 185 24.48 -24.09 -21.12
CA SER A 185 23.55 -25.12 -20.62
C SER A 185 23.39 -26.27 -21.62
N ASN A 186 23.16 -27.49 -21.11
CA ASN A 186 22.92 -28.66 -21.97
C ASN A 186 21.45 -28.78 -22.46
N PHE A 187 20.58 -27.87 -22.01
CA PHE A 187 19.17 -27.78 -22.34
C PHE A 187 18.81 -26.33 -22.68
N ASP A 188 17.64 -26.12 -23.28
CA ASP A 188 17.19 -24.80 -23.74
C ASP A 188 16.73 -23.95 -22.52
N ALA A 189 17.70 -23.34 -21.84
CA ALA A 189 17.51 -22.59 -20.60
C ALA A 189 17.30 -21.10 -20.85
N PHE A 190 17.96 -20.56 -21.88
CA PHE A 190 18.08 -19.12 -22.06
C PHE A 190 17.03 -18.57 -23.02
N THR A 191 16.27 -17.58 -22.55
CA THR A 191 15.27 -16.85 -23.32
C THR A 191 15.50 -15.36 -23.20
N SER A 192 14.92 -14.56 -24.10
CA SER A 192 15.05 -13.09 -24.05
C SER A 192 14.53 -12.47 -22.75
N ASP A 193 13.62 -13.13 -22.03
CA ASP A 193 13.10 -12.68 -20.71
C ASP A 193 14.15 -12.74 -19.59
N LEU A 194 15.23 -13.52 -19.78
CA LEU A 194 16.29 -13.64 -18.80
C LEU A 194 17.35 -12.54 -18.91
N VAL A 195 17.28 -11.68 -19.93
CA VAL A 195 18.21 -10.55 -20.06
C VAL A 195 18.05 -9.59 -18.88
N GLY A 196 19.16 -9.30 -18.20
CA GLY A 196 19.20 -8.51 -16.97
C GLY A 196 18.94 -9.32 -15.69
N LYS A 197 18.60 -10.60 -15.78
CA LYS A 197 18.28 -11.48 -14.64
C LYS A 197 19.50 -12.28 -14.17
N MET A 198 19.45 -12.72 -12.93
CA MET A 198 20.54 -13.45 -12.29
C MET A 198 20.37 -14.98 -12.37
N VAL A 199 21.49 -15.68 -12.48
CA VAL A 199 21.59 -17.14 -12.38
C VAL A 199 22.54 -17.49 -11.24
N TYR A 200 22.05 -18.30 -10.32
CA TYR A 200 22.78 -18.89 -9.21
C TYR A 200 23.29 -20.27 -9.61
N LEU A 201 24.58 -20.54 -9.37
CA LEU A 201 25.20 -21.84 -9.58
C LEU A 201 25.83 -22.29 -8.26
N ASP A 202 25.39 -23.45 -7.78
CA ASP A 202 25.96 -24.11 -6.60
C ASP A 202 26.98 -25.15 -7.04
N GLN A 203 28.02 -25.36 -6.24
CA GLN A 203 28.87 -26.53 -6.47
C GLN A 203 28.17 -27.81 -6.01
N GLU A 204 28.47 -28.91 -6.68
CA GLU A 204 28.08 -30.24 -6.22
C GLU A 204 28.90 -30.64 -4.98
N GLU A 205 28.38 -31.54 -4.13
CA GLU A 205 29.12 -31.98 -2.95
C GLU A 205 30.47 -32.56 -3.39
N THR A 206 31.56 -31.91 -3.01
CA THR A 206 32.88 -32.26 -3.53
C THR A 206 33.42 -33.56 -2.97
N GLY A 207 32.80 -34.19 -1.94
CA GLY A 207 33.18 -35.49 -1.35
C GLY A 207 34.57 -35.58 -0.70
N ASP A 208 35.53 -34.81 -1.22
CA ASP A 208 36.98 -34.97 -1.10
C ASP A 208 37.61 -33.80 -0.35
N ILE A 209 36.86 -32.71 -0.11
CA ILE A 209 37.33 -31.55 0.65
C ILE A 209 36.94 -31.75 2.12
N SER A 210 37.94 -32.02 2.94
CA SER A 210 37.74 -32.25 4.38
C SER A 210 37.41 -30.95 5.11
N GLN A 211 36.50 -31.04 6.09
CA GLN A 211 36.26 -29.94 7.03
C GLN A 211 37.55 -29.60 7.76
N TRP A 212 37.80 -28.31 8.00
CA TRP A 212 38.99 -27.89 8.75
C TRP A 212 38.98 -28.55 10.13
N MET A 213 40.09 -29.18 10.47
CA MET A 213 40.31 -29.79 11.78
C MET A 213 41.55 -29.18 12.39
N GLN A 214 41.53 -29.01 13.71
CA GLN A 214 42.69 -28.57 14.46
C GLN A 214 43.78 -29.65 14.43
N ARG A 215 45.04 -29.24 14.21
CA ARG A 215 46.23 -30.10 14.21
C ARG A 215 46.22 -31.21 13.16
N TYR A 216 45.66 -30.91 11.99
CA TYR A 216 45.64 -31.79 10.83
C TYR A 216 46.84 -31.51 9.92
N GLU A 217 47.45 -32.54 9.33
CA GLU A 217 48.59 -32.39 8.42
C GLU A 217 48.15 -31.83 7.06
N VAL A 218 48.76 -30.73 6.64
CA VAL A 218 48.39 -29.98 5.43
C VAL A 218 49.65 -29.61 4.64
N ALA A 219 49.57 -29.69 3.31
CA ALA A 219 50.58 -29.21 2.37
C ALA A 219 50.06 -28.01 1.56
N GLU A 220 50.97 -27.29 0.91
CA GLU A 220 50.58 -26.24 -0.05
C GLU A 220 49.75 -26.84 -1.19
N GLY A 221 48.66 -26.17 -1.54
CA GLY A 221 47.69 -26.63 -2.52
C GLY A 221 46.54 -27.47 -1.95
N ASP A 222 46.64 -27.98 -0.73
CA ASP A 222 45.53 -28.69 -0.08
C ASP A 222 44.36 -27.74 0.18
N GLN A 223 43.14 -28.25 0.05
CA GLN A 223 41.91 -27.49 0.27
C GLN A 223 41.18 -27.94 1.52
N THR A 224 40.48 -27.00 2.16
CA THR A 224 39.62 -27.30 3.31
C THR A 224 38.34 -26.49 3.26
N TYR A 225 37.32 -27.02 3.92
CA TYR A 225 36.03 -26.36 4.11
C TYR A 225 35.86 -25.92 5.55
N ASN A 226 35.53 -24.65 5.78
CA ASN A 226 35.19 -24.17 7.11
C ASN A 226 34.13 -23.07 7.05
N ALA A 227 33.11 -23.19 7.90
CA ALA A 227 32.04 -22.19 8.06
C ALA A 227 31.49 -21.69 6.71
N GLY A 228 31.12 -22.62 5.80
CA GLY A 228 30.50 -22.27 4.51
C GLY A 228 31.47 -21.84 3.41
N ASN A 229 32.75 -21.68 3.70
CA ASN A 229 33.77 -21.23 2.76
C ASN A 229 34.82 -22.30 2.48
N TYR A 230 35.38 -22.23 1.28
CA TYR A 230 36.44 -23.09 0.79
C TYR A 230 37.74 -22.30 0.76
N TYR A 231 38.81 -22.95 1.21
CA TYR A 231 40.14 -22.34 1.28
C TYR A 231 41.17 -23.25 0.64
N ILE A 232 42.24 -22.65 0.13
CA ILE A 232 43.43 -23.35 -0.34
C ILE A 232 44.62 -22.96 0.52
N CYS A 233 45.43 -23.93 0.90
CA CYS A 233 46.67 -23.69 1.62
C CYS A 233 47.68 -23.06 0.66
N THR A 234 48.04 -21.80 0.89
CA THR A 234 49.05 -21.09 0.07
C THR A 234 50.42 -21.09 0.70
N LYS A 235 50.54 -21.48 1.97
CA LYS A 235 51.83 -21.66 2.62
C LYS A 235 51.79 -22.69 3.75
N ALA A 236 52.61 -23.73 3.63
CA ALA A 236 52.78 -24.78 4.64
C ALA A 236 54.24 -25.23 4.68
N GLU A 237 55.02 -24.63 5.58
CA GLU A 237 56.46 -24.90 5.67
C GLU A 237 56.73 -26.22 6.39
N LEU A 238 57.51 -27.10 5.76
CA LEU A 238 57.96 -28.35 6.37
C LEU A 238 58.88 -28.07 7.57
N TYR A 239 58.75 -28.89 8.60
CA TYR A 239 59.70 -28.92 9.71
C TYR A 239 60.24 -30.34 9.85
N ASN A 240 61.56 -30.49 9.79
CA ASN A 240 62.24 -31.79 9.91
C ASN A 240 61.68 -32.88 8.97
N GLY A 241 61.30 -32.50 7.74
CA GLY A 241 60.72 -33.40 6.73
C GLY A 241 59.25 -33.77 6.93
N LYS A 242 58.59 -33.26 7.98
CA LYS A 242 57.18 -33.49 8.27
C LYS A 242 56.31 -32.32 7.78
N LYS A 243 55.09 -32.64 7.35
CA LYS A 243 54.08 -31.66 6.91
C LYS A 243 53.71 -30.71 8.04
N ALA A 244 53.44 -29.45 7.70
CA ALA A 244 52.89 -28.50 8.65
C ALA A 244 51.51 -28.97 9.12
N GLN A 245 51.15 -28.60 10.34
CA GLN A 245 49.83 -28.90 10.90
C GLN A 245 49.01 -27.62 11.04
N THR A 246 47.71 -27.70 10.84
CA THR A 246 46.78 -26.58 11.08
C THR A 246 46.89 -26.06 12.52
N GLY A 247 46.73 -24.75 12.69
CA GLY A 247 46.81 -24.09 13.99
C GLY A 247 45.52 -24.21 14.81
N ASP A 248 45.30 -23.23 15.69
CA ASP A 248 44.19 -23.24 16.66
C ASP A 248 42.98 -22.40 16.20
N ILE A 249 43.13 -21.59 15.15
CA ILE A 249 42.09 -20.66 14.69
C ILE A 249 41.70 -21.01 13.26
N ALA A 250 40.56 -21.68 13.10
CA ALA A 250 40.05 -22.03 11.78
C ALA A 250 39.89 -20.81 10.84
N PRO A 251 40.15 -20.95 9.52
CA PRO A 251 39.99 -19.86 8.57
C PRO A 251 38.51 -19.49 8.41
N VAL A 252 38.16 -18.22 8.63
CA VAL A 252 36.79 -17.67 8.49
C VAL A 252 36.73 -16.41 7.62
N HIS A 253 37.84 -16.03 6.98
CA HIS A 253 37.92 -14.82 6.18
C HIS A 253 37.34 -15.03 4.78
N SER A 254 36.67 -14.02 4.23
CA SER A 254 36.03 -14.07 2.91
C SER A 254 36.86 -13.41 1.80
N THR A 255 38.08 -12.96 2.09
CA THR A 255 39.01 -12.34 1.13
C THR A 255 40.46 -12.52 1.57
N GLY A 256 41.37 -12.60 0.61
CA GLY A 256 42.82 -12.63 0.85
C GLY A 256 43.31 -13.91 1.53
N GLU A 257 44.43 -13.77 2.25
CA GLU A 257 45.14 -14.86 2.92
C GLU A 257 45.30 -14.60 4.41
N ARG A 258 45.13 -15.64 5.25
CA ARG A 258 45.42 -15.56 6.69
C ARG A 258 46.05 -16.85 7.22
N TRP A 259 46.90 -16.71 8.21
CA TRP A 259 47.44 -17.83 8.97
C TRP A 259 46.41 -18.34 9.99
N ASP A 260 46.26 -19.66 10.11
CA ASP A 260 45.43 -20.32 11.14
C ASP A 260 46.19 -20.59 12.46
N GLY A 261 47.48 -20.24 12.50
CA GLY A 261 48.39 -20.40 13.63
C GLY A 261 49.71 -19.64 13.42
N PRO A 262 50.72 -19.87 14.26
CA PRO A 262 51.96 -19.08 14.25
C PRO A 262 52.92 -19.38 13.08
N GLY A 263 52.64 -20.39 12.26
CA GLY A 263 53.41 -20.73 11.06
C GLY A 263 54.81 -21.26 11.35
N LYS A 264 55.05 -21.78 12.56
CA LYS A 264 56.39 -22.16 13.04
C LYS A 264 56.33 -23.32 14.03
N PHE A 265 57.46 -23.96 14.26
CA PHE A 265 57.62 -24.99 15.28
C PHE A 265 57.39 -24.41 16.68
N LEU A 266 56.59 -25.11 17.48
CA LEU A 266 56.32 -24.77 18.87
C LEU A 266 56.93 -25.86 19.77
N PRO A 267 57.99 -25.57 20.54
CA PRO A 267 58.67 -26.55 21.39
C PRO A 267 57.77 -27.21 22.44
N ASP A 268 56.75 -26.49 22.91
CA ASP A 268 55.86 -26.93 23.99
C ASP A 268 54.67 -27.78 23.53
N ASP A 269 54.51 -27.99 22.21
CA ASP A 269 53.34 -28.67 21.62
C ASP A 269 53.53 -30.20 21.44
N ASN A 270 54.70 -30.73 21.83
CA ASN A 270 55.04 -32.15 21.80
C ASN A 270 54.83 -32.83 20.42
N ARG A 271 54.84 -32.04 19.34
CA ARG A 271 54.64 -32.45 17.95
C ARG A 271 55.84 -31.96 17.14
N ASP A 272 56.44 -32.85 16.36
CA ASP A 272 57.62 -32.56 15.53
C ASP A 272 57.21 -31.98 14.16
N ALA A 273 56.45 -30.87 14.16
CA ALA A 273 55.95 -30.20 12.96
C ALA A 273 55.75 -28.70 13.19
N ASN A 274 55.76 -27.88 12.13
CA ASN A 274 55.33 -26.48 12.21
C ASN A 274 53.83 -26.41 12.49
N ILE A 275 53.42 -25.53 13.40
CA ILE A 275 52.01 -25.32 13.75
C ILE A 275 51.52 -24.01 13.12
N GLY A 276 50.44 -24.10 12.35
CA GLY A 276 49.87 -23.01 11.58
C GLY A 276 50.25 -23.09 10.11
N VAL A 277 49.26 -22.94 9.24
CA VAL A 277 49.39 -22.82 7.78
C VAL A 277 48.63 -21.59 7.30
N ARG A 278 48.97 -21.09 6.11
CA ARG A 278 48.32 -19.92 5.51
C ARG A 278 47.25 -20.37 4.53
N TRP A 279 46.01 -19.96 4.78
CA TRP A 279 44.85 -20.24 3.95
C TRP A 279 44.49 -19.00 3.13
N ALA A 280 44.29 -19.18 1.82
CA ALA A 280 43.63 -18.21 0.94
C ALA A 280 42.15 -18.57 0.78
N TYR A 281 41.28 -17.58 0.83
CA TYR A 281 39.86 -17.74 0.49
C TYR A 281 39.69 -18.09 -1.00
N LEU A 282 38.96 -19.18 -1.31
CA LEU A 282 38.61 -19.57 -2.68
C LEU A 282 37.22 -19.05 -3.07
N ASN A 283 36.17 -19.53 -2.39
CA ASN A 283 34.75 -19.23 -2.66
C ASN A 283 33.84 -19.71 -1.51
N SER A 284 32.56 -19.32 -1.53
CA SER A 284 31.51 -19.76 -0.59
C SER A 284 30.69 -20.96 -1.10
N GLY A 285 31.26 -21.71 -2.05
CA GLY A 285 30.63 -22.88 -2.67
C GLY A 285 29.52 -22.59 -3.67
N TYR A 286 29.26 -21.33 -3.98
CA TYR A 286 28.33 -20.92 -5.03
C TYR A 286 28.84 -19.68 -5.74
N GLY A 287 28.32 -19.41 -6.93
CA GLY A 287 28.50 -18.15 -7.63
C GLY A 287 27.20 -17.65 -8.24
N VAL A 288 27.20 -16.38 -8.62
CA VAL A 288 26.03 -15.71 -9.20
C VAL A 288 26.50 -14.88 -10.38
N VAL A 289 25.80 -15.01 -11.49
CA VAL A 289 26.07 -14.25 -12.71
C VAL A 289 24.80 -13.54 -13.17
N LYS A 290 24.93 -12.38 -13.80
CA LYS A 290 23.81 -11.62 -14.39
C LYS A 290 23.88 -11.73 -15.91
N ILE A 291 22.80 -12.16 -16.55
CA ILE A 291 22.74 -12.27 -18.01
C ILE A 291 22.71 -10.86 -18.63
N ILE A 292 23.66 -10.55 -19.50
CA ILE A 292 23.73 -9.30 -20.26
C ILE A 292 23.02 -9.48 -21.61
N SER A 293 23.21 -10.64 -22.25
CA SER A 293 22.56 -10.98 -23.50
C SER A 293 22.44 -12.49 -23.67
N VAL A 294 21.45 -12.93 -24.44
CA VAL A 294 21.27 -14.33 -24.83
C VAL A 294 21.70 -14.49 -26.27
N THR A 295 22.66 -15.38 -26.51
CA THR A 295 23.19 -15.63 -27.86
C THR A 295 22.33 -16.67 -28.58
N ASP A 296 21.96 -17.74 -27.87
CA ASP A 296 21.00 -18.75 -28.29
C ASP A 296 20.38 -19.44 -27.06
N ALA A 297 19.52 -20.44 -27.26
CA ALA A 297 18.80 -21.10 -26.17
C ALA A 297 19.71 -21.79 -25.12
N ARG A 298 20.99 -22.00 -25.43
CA ARG A 298 21.98 -22.71 -24.61
C ARG A 298 23.22 -21.90 -24.26
N HIS A 299 23.34 -20.67 -24.75
CA HIS A 299 24.47 -19.79 -24.49
C HIS A 299 24.02 -18.36 -24.14
N ALA A 300 24.50 -17.85 -23.01
CA ALA A 300 24.27 -16.48 -22.56
C ALA A 300 25.59 -15.80 -22.19
N ILE A 301 25.73 -14.52 -22.53
CA ILE A 301 26.84 -13.68 -22.05
C ILE A 301 26.41 -13.10 -20.72
N CYS A 302 27.23 -13.29 -19.68
CA CYS A 302 26.91 -12.91 -18.32
C CYS A 302 28.03 -12.11 -17.67
N GLU A 303 27.68 -11.21 -16.76
CA GLU A 303 28.58 -10.53 -15.82
C GLU A 303 28.67 -11.33 -14.52
N VAL A 304 29.87 -11.53 -13.98
CA VAL A 304 30.06 -12.20 -12.69
C VAL A 304 29.73 -11.25 -11.53
N LEU A 305 28.75 -11.60 -10.69
CA LEU A 305 28.40 -10.85 -9.48
C LEU A 305 29.03 -11.46 -8.22
N VAL A 306 29.06 -12.78 -8.15
CA VAL A 306 29.78 -13.55 -7.13
C VAL A 306 30.60 -14.59 -7.85
N ARG A 307 31.90 -14.61 -7.58
CA ARG A 307 32.87 -15.48 -8.25
C ARG A 307 32.40 -16.94 -8.23
N LEU A 308 32.42 -17.57 -9.39
CA LEU A 308 32.01 -18.96 -9.54
C LEU A 308 33.06 -19.92 -8.95
N PRO A 309 32.65 -21.00 -8.27
CA PRO A 309 33.55 -22.09 -7.90
C PRO A 309 34.23 -22.69 -9.14
N ASP A 310 35.49 -23.11 -9.03
CA ASP A 310 36.21 -23.72 -10.15
C ASP A 310 35.55 -25.04 -10.64
N SER A 311 34.75 -25.68 -9.79
CA SER A 311 33.94 -26.87 -10.11
C SER A 311 32.76 -26.60 -11.04
N VAL A 312 32.45 -25.34 -11.37
CA VAL A 312 31.40 -24.99 -12.34
C VAL A 312 31.96 -24.27 -13.58
N VAL A 313 33.27 -24.38 -13.81
CA VAL A 313 34.00 -23.65 -14.85
C VAL A 313 34.81 -24.59 -15.75
N GLY A 314 34.51 -24.61 -17.05
CA GLY A 314 35.41 -25.17 -18.07
C GLY A 314 35.11 -26.58 -18.57
N GLY A 315 33.85 -27.02 -18.65
CA GLY A 315 33.44 -28.08 -19.58
C GLY A 315 32.34 -29.06 -19.14
N GLU A 316 31.86 -29.84 -20.11
CA GLU A 316 30.74 -30.78 -19.99
C GLU A 316 31.02 -32.02 -19.13
N ARG A 317 29.96 -32.54 -18.48
CA ARG A 317 29.95 -33.79 -17.71
C ARG A 317 30.32 -34.98 -18.60
N SER A 318 31.58 -35.43 -18.55
CA SER A 318 32.08 -36.54 -19.38
C SER A 318 32.31 -37.80 -18.55
N LYS A 319 31.37 -38.77 -18.60
CA LYS A 319 31.56 -40.11 -18.03
C LYS A 319 32.24 -41.01 -19.07
N LEU A 320 33.53 -41.25 -18.91
CA LEU A 320 34.24 -42.27 -19.68
C LEU A 320 34.09 -43.61 -18.96
N THR A 321 33.41 -44.54 -19.63
CA THR A 321 33.30 -45.93 -19.19
C THR A 321 34.06 -46.79 -20.18
N TRP A 322 35.08 -47.49 -19.70
CA TRP A 322 35.82 -48.45 -20.50
C TRP A 322 35.48 -49.87 -20.05
N ASN A 323 34.87 -50.64 -20.94
CA ASN A 323 34.53 -52.04 -20.72
C ASN A 323 35.64 -52.92 -21.29
N PHE A 324 36.26 -53.76 -20.46
CA PHE A 324 37.34 -54.64 -20.89
C PHE A 324 37.02 -56.12 -20.60
N PRO A 325 36.74 -56.95 -21.63
CA PRO A 325 36.41 -58.35 -21.41
C PRO A 325 37.64 -59.27 -21.23
N GLY A 326 37.59 -60.20 -20.27
CA GLY A 326 38.41 -61.43 -20.24
C GLY A 326 39.19 -61.73 -18.95
N GLU A 327 39.41 -63.02 -18.67
CA GLU A 327 40.01 -63.57 -17.43
C GLU A 327 41.56 -63.52 -17.45
N THR A 328 42.20 -62.77 -16.55
CA THR A 328 43.64 -62.92 -16.20
C THR A 328 44.03 -62.15 -14.92
N THR A 329 45.11 -62.58 -14.25
CA THR A 329 45.59 -62.07 -12.93
C THR A 329 46.28 -60.70 -12.96
N GLN A 330 46.70 -60.21 -14.13
CA GLN A 330 47.26 -58.86 -14.34
C GLN A 330 46.90 -58.40 -15.76
N ARG A 331 46.44 -57.16 -15.92
CA ARG A 331 46.17 -56.53 -17.23
C ARG A 331 46.68 -55.09 -17.25
N THR A 332 47.18 -54.71 -18.42
CA THR A 332 47.68 -53.37 -18.75
C THR A 332 46.75 -52.72 -19.78
N PHE A 333 46.32 -51.49 -19.54
CA PHE A 333 45.41 -50.75 -20.42
C PHE A 333 46.03 -49.41 -20.85
N SER A 334 45.85 -49.03 -22.11
CA SER A 334 46.24 -47.70 -22.63
C SER A 334 45.09 -46.70 -22.45
N LEU A 335 45.39 -45.56 -21.83
CA LEU A 335 44.45 -44.44 -21.68
C LEU A 335 44.31 -43.72 -23.04
N ALA A 336 43.09 -43.65 -23.58
CA ALA A 336 42.81 -43.01 -24.86
C ALA A 336 42.94 -41.48 -24.78
N THR A 337 43.17 -40.85 -25.94
CA THR A 337 43.40 -39.41 -26.14
C THR A 337 42.04 -38.67 -26.10
N PRO A 338 41.91 -37.45 -25.54
CA PRO A 338 42.96 -36.47 -25.20
C PRO A 338 43.66 -36.70 -23.85
N PRO A 339 44.91 -36.23 -23.70
CA PRO A 339 45.66 -36.36 -22.45
C PRO A 339 45.03 -35.54 -21.33
N LEU A 340 45.06 -36.09 -20.12
CA LEU A 340 44.81 -35.37 -18.88
C LEU A 340 45.84 -34.23 -18.79
N THR A 341 45.40 -32.97 -18.73
CA THR A 341 46.29 -31.79 -18.69
C THR A 341 46.73 -31.41 -17.26
N SER A 342 46.52 -32.30 -16.30
CA SER A 342 46.76 -32.08 -14.87
C SER A 342 47.39 -33.33 -14.25
N ASN A 343 48.53 -33.14 -13.58
CA ASN A 343 49.22 -34.19 -12.81
C ASN A 343 48.51 -34.50 -11.47
N THR A 344 47.39 -33.85 -11.19
CA THR A 344 46.52 -34.12 -10.05
C THR A 344 45.22 -34.72 -10.59
N MET A 345 45.06 -36.03 -10.42
CA MET A 345 43.80 -36.73 -10.66
C MET A 345 43.54 -37.64 -9.46
N LYS A 346 42.84 -37.09 -8.46
CA LYS A 346 42.09 -37.93 -7.53
C LYS A 346 40.93 -38.56 -8.33
N ASP A 347 40.73 -39.85 -8.10
CA ASP A 347 39.48 -40.61 -8.32
C ASP A 347 39.22 -41.28 -9.67
N PHE A 348 39.81 -42.48 -9.83
CA PHE A 348 39.26 -43.55 -10.65
C PHE A 348 38.54 -44.56 -9.74
N THR A 349 37.35 -45.02 -10.12
CA THR A 349 36.71 -46.18 -9.47
C THR A 349 36.78 -47.37 -10.41
N VAL A 350 37.32 -48.49 -9.92
CA VAL A 350 37.35 -49.76 -10.63
C VAL A 350 36.18 -50.62 -10.15
N LYS A 351 35.26 -50.98 -11.05
CA LYS A 351 34.17 -51.93 -10.76
C LYS A 351 34.48 -53.27 -11.43
N LEU A 352 34.40 -54.34 -10.65
CA LEU A 352 34.44 -55.71 -11.17
C LEU A 352 33.00 -56.16 -11.42
N VAL A 353 32.66 -56.48 -12.67
CA VAL A 353 31.33 -56.99 -13.03
C VAL A 353 31.33 -58.52 -12.92
N GLY A 354 30.52 -59.01 -11.99
CA GLY A 354 30.24 -60.42 -11.70
C GLY A 354 28.98 -60.50 -10.83
N THR A 355 28.48 -61.71 -10.52
CA THR A 355 27.16 -61.94 -9.89
C THR A 355 26.97 -61.31 -8.50
N THR A 356 28.01 -60.72 -7.92
CA THR A 356 27.95 -59.92 -6.68
C THR A 356 28.84 -58.68 -6.83
N THR A 357 28.27 -57.49 -6.69
CA THR A 357 29.00 -56.21 -6.74
C THR A 357 29.89 -56.05 -5.50
N LYS A 358 31.22 -55.89 -5.67
CA LYS A 358 32.14 -55.44 -4.61
C LYS A 358 32.86 -54.17 -5.07
N THR A 359 32.82 -53.14 -4.23
CA THR A 359 33.67 -51.94 -4.36
C THR A 359 35.03 -52.27 -3.74
N LEU A 360 36.11 -52.21 -4.53
CA LEU A 360 37.46 -52.28 -3.98
C LEU A 360 37.84 -50.88 -3.47
N GLN A 361 38.25 -50.79 -2.21
CA GLN A 361 39.01 -49.64 -1.71
C GLN A 361 40.39 -50.15 -1.31
N PHE A 362 41.39 -49.24 -1.39
CA PHE A 362 42.75 -49.31 -0.81
C PHE A 362 43.93 -49.59 -1.79
N PRO A 363 45.14 -49.09 -1.46
CA PRO A 363 46.10 -48.51 -2.42
C PRO A 363 47.11 -49.50 -3.05
N ASN A 364 46.94 -50.81 -2.89
CA ASN A 364 47.98 -51.80 -3.24
C ASN A 364 47.64 -52.69 -4.46
N GLU A 365 46.52 -52.44 -5.15
CA GLU A 365 45.99 -53.32 -6.21
C GLU A 365 46.02 -52.70 -7.62
N TYR A 366 46.59 -51.50 -7.76
CA TYR A 366 46.77 -50.85 -9.07
C TYR A 366 48.02 -49.97 -9.09
N SER A 367 48.57 -49.72 -10.28
CA SER A 367 49.55 -48.67 -10.51
C SER A 367 49.18 -47.87 -11.77
N ILE A 368 49.44 -46.56 -11.75
CA ILE A 368 49.15 -45.64 -12.86
C ILE A 368 50.48 -45.02 -13.31
N ASP A 369 50.79 -45.14 -14.60
CA ASP A 369 51.94 -44.50 -15.24
C ASP A 369 51.42 -43.44 -16.23
N PHE A 370 51.51 -42.18 -15.80
CA PHE A 370 50.98 -41.04 -16.55
C PHE A 370 51.83 -40.69 -17.78
N ASP A 371 53.15 -40.90 -17.72
CA ASP A 371 54.07 -40.63 -18.84
C ASP A 371 53.85 -41.63 -19.97
N ALA A 372 53.54 -42.88 -19.63
CA ALA A 372 53.23 -43.94 -20.58
C ALA A 372 51.73 -44.02 -20.98
N LYS A 373 50.86 -43.16 -20.44
CA LYS A 373 49.39 -43.22 -20.59
C LYS A 373 48.82 -44.60 -20.25
N ARG A 374 49.21 -45.16 -19.11
CA ARG A 374 48.98 -46.58 -18.78
C ARG A 374 48.35 -46.76 -17.40
N LEU A 375 47.37 -47.66 -17.31
CA LEU A 375 46.81 -48.17 -16.05
C LEU A 375 47.10 -49.68 -15.95
N ASP A 376 47.73 -50.10 -14.86
CA ASP A 376 47.97 -51.50 -14.54
C ASP A 376 47.10 -51.92 -13.34
N LEU A 377 46.32 -52.99 -13.50
CA LEU A 377 45.50 -53.57 -12.42
C LEU A 377 46.07 -54.92 -11.97
N TYR A 378 46.20 -55.10 -10.65
CA TYR A 378 46.71 -56.30 -10.00
C TYR A 378 45.64 -56.92 -9.10
N VAL A 379 45.17 -58.13 -9.43
CA VAL A 379 44.26 -58.86 -8.55
C VAL A 379 45.08 -59.85 -7.73
N ASN A 380 45.25 -59.60 -6.43
CA ASN A 380 45.92 -60.54 -5.53
C ASN A 380 45.01 -61.74 -5.20
N PRO A 381 45.37 -63.00 -5.52
CA PRO A 381 44.52 -64.16 -5.22
C PRO A 381 44.45 -64.55 -3.73
N GLY A 382 44.96 -63.73 -2.80
CA GLY A 382 45.17 -64.15 -1.42
C GLY A 382 45.07 -63.01 -0.41
N VAL A 383 43.86 -62.75 0.06
CA VAL A 383 43.64 -62.13 1.38
C VAL A 383 42.74 -63.07 2.18
N THR A 384 43.38 -63.89 3.02
CA THR A 384 42.72 -64.66 4.08
C THR A 384 42.75 -63.86 5.37
N SER A 385 41.58 -63.50 5.89
CA SER A 385 41.39 -63.26 7.32
C SER A 385 39.97 -63.62 7.73
N GLY A 386 39.83 -64.64 8.58
CA GLY A 386 38.59 -64.98 9.27
C GLY A 386 37.78 -66.09 8.60
N SER A 387 37.64 -67.22 9.30
CA SER A 387 36.87 -68.40 8.94
C SER A 387 35.38 -68.12 8.68
N GLY A 388 34.92 -68.42 7.46
CA GLY A 388 33.49 -68.51 7.12
C GLY A 388 33.22 -68.36 5.62
N SER A 389 32.94 -69.48 4.94
CA SER A 389 32.36 -69.60 3.59
C SER A 389 33.13 -68.95 2.41
N SER A 390 33.91 -69.77 1.71
CA SER A 390 34.58 -69.44 0.44
C SER A 390 33.58 -69.36 -0.73
N SER A 391 33.34 -68.17 -1.27
CA SER A 391 32.87 -68.00 -2.66
C SER A 391 33.98 -67.35 -3.49
N THR A 392 34.68 -68.16 -4.27
CA THR A 392 35.62 -67.67 -5.30
C THR A 392 34.79 -67.04 -6.41
N THR A 393 34.78 -65.70 -6.52
CA THR A 393 34.12 -65.01 -7.64
C THR A 393 35.19 -64.60 -8.63
N THR A 394 35.24 -65.27 -9.79
CA THR A 394 36.03 -64.83 -10.94
C THR A 394 35.37 -63.55 -11.49
N ALA A 395 36.05 -62.41 -11.38
CA ALA A 395 35.61 -61.19 -12.05
C ALA A 395 35.88 -61.34 -13.55
N ARG A 396 34.85 -61.31 -14.39
CA ARG A 396 34.98 -61.56 -15.84
C ARG A 396 35.08 -60.29 -16.68
N ASP A 397 34.60 -59.17 -16.17
CA ASP A 397 34.68 -57.87 -16.84
C ASP A 397 35.09 -56.80 -15.81
N VAL A 398 36.04 -55.95 -16.18
CA VAL A 398 36.47 -54.81 -15.37
C VAL A 398 35.98 -53.54 -16.05
N ASP A 399 35.12 -52.80 -15.38
CA ASP A 399 34.70 -51.47 -15.78
C ASP A 399 35.56 -50.46 -15.03
N VAL A 400 36.46 -49.79 -15.75
CA VAL A 400 37.17 -48.63 -15.20
C VAL A 400 36.32 -47.41 -15.50
N VAL A 401 35.86 -46.75 -14.43
CA VAL A 401 35.10 -45.50 -14.54
C VAL A 401 36.02 -44.37 -14.08
N GLN A 402 36.39 -43.49 -15.01
CA GLN A 402 36.94 -42.20 -14.62
C GLN A 402 35.80 -41.42 -13.97
N GLN A 403 35.97 -40.98 -12.72
CA GLN A 403 35.02 -40.04 -12.13
C GLN A 403 35.20 -38.73 -12.88
N ALA A 404 34.15 -38.30 -13.58
CA ALA A 404 34.16 -37.02 -14.25
C ALA A 404 34.48 -35.96 -13.18
N THR A 405 35.55 -35.20 -13.35
CA THR A 405 35.67 -33.91 -12.65
C THR A 405 34.59 -33.04 -13.29
N SER A 406 33.35 -33.13 -12.80
CA SER A 406 32.25 -32.34 -13.33
C SER A 406 32.62 -30.88 -13.12
N ARG A 407 32.85 -30.18 -14.24
CA ARG A 407 33.03 -28.72 -14.26
C ARG A 407 31.72 -28.00 -14.57
N SER A 408 30.62 -28.67 -14.25
CA SER A 408 29.24 -28.29 -14.48
C SER A 408 28.40 -28.69 -13.28
N THR A 409 27.35 -27.95 -13.01
CA THR A 409 26.44 -28.24 -11.90
C THR A 409 25.01 -28.42 -12.40
N TYR A 410 24.31 -29.43 -11.87
CA TYR A 410 22.84 -29.48 -11.99
C TYR A 410 22.15 -28.64 -10.90
N LYS A 411 22.87 -28.20 -9.86
CA LYS A 411 22.34 -27.35 -8.79
C LYS A 411 22.46 -25.88 -9.22
N TRP A 412 21.45 -25.41 -9.94
CA TRP A 412 21.34 -24.01 -10.37
C TRP A 412 19.94 -23.47 -10.06
N ALA A 413 19.80 -22.15 -10.02
CA ALA A 413 18.52 -21.47 -9.89
C ALA A 413 18.54 -20.14 -10.64
N ILE A 414 17.38 -19.72 -11.15
CA ILE A 414 17.22 -18.46 -11.89
C ILE A 414 16.43 -17.47 -11.02
N GLU A 415 16.70 -16.17 -11.18
CA GLU A 415 15.93 -15.12 -10.51
C GLU A 415 14.43 -15.24 -10.78
N ILE A 416 13.62 -15.18 -9.71
CA ILE A 416 12.17 -15.41 -9.78
C ILE A 416 11.48 -14.28 -10.51
N TRP A 417 11.85 -13.02 -10.29
CA TRP A 417 11.05 -11.89 -10.77
C TRP A 417 11.42 -11.49 -12.20
N ARG A 418 10.60 -11.92 -13.16
CA ARG A 418 10.76 -11.69 -14.61
C ARG A 418 9.40 -11.77 -15.32
N ASN A 419 9.31 -11.45 -16.61
CA ASN A 419 8.00 -11.31 -17.26
C ASN A 419 7.27 -12.66 -17.37
N SER A 420 7.98 -13.78 -17.50
CA SER A 420 7.38 -15.11 -17.60
C SER A 420 6.78 -15.64 -16.29
N THR A 421 7.31 -15.25 -15.15
CA THR A 421 6.87 -15.68 -13.79
C THR A 421 6.12 -14.59 -13.04
N GLY A 422 6.18 -13.36 -13.54
CA GLY A 422 5.60 -12.17 -12.93
C GLY A 422 6.44 -11.58 -11.80
N TYR A 423 6.00 -10.43 -11.35
CA TYR A 423 6.56 -9.65 -10.26
C TYR A 423 5.63 -9.67 -9.04
N PRO A 424 6.11 -9.30 -7.84
CA PRO A 424 5.25 -9.22 -6.66
C PRO A 424 4.05 -8.31 -6.88
N ARG A 425 2.90 -8.74 -6.40
CA ARG A 425 1.63 -7.99 -6.41
C ARG A 425 1.58 -6.96 -5.31
N CYS A 426 2.15 -7.26 -4.15
CA CYS A 426 2.06 -6.42 -2.96
C CYS A 426 3.30 -6.53 -2.09
N GLY A 427 3.50 -5.54 -1.22
CA GLY A 427 4.60 -5.54 -0.27
C GLY A 427 4.44 -4.50 0.83
N THR A 428 5.23 -4.65 1.89
CA THR A 428 5.29 -3.73 3.04
C THR A 428 6.65 -3.81 3.72
N TYR A 429 6.99 -2.77 4.50
CA TYR A 429 8.12 -2.82 5.41
C TYR A 429 7.71 -3.44 6.75
N PHE A 430 8.55 -4.31 7.31
CA PHE A 430 8.38 -4.88 8.64
C PHE A 430 9.74 -5.26 9.23
N GLN A 431 10.01 -4.84 10.47
CA GLN A 431 11.27 -5.11 11.18
C GLN A 431 12.54 -4.90 10.34
N GLN A 432 12.65 -3.74 9.68
CA GLN A 432 13.79 -3.40 8.81
C GLN A 432 13.98 -4.34 7.61
N ARG A 433 12.91 -5.01 7.15
CA ARG A 433 12.90 -5.82 5.92
C ARG A 433 11.80 -5.35 4.99
N LEU A 434 12.03 -5.43 3.69
CA LEU A 434 11.00 -5.30 2.68
C LEU A 434 10.40 -6.68 2.43
N SER A 435 9.14 -6.84 2.80
CA SER A 435 8.35 -8.06 2.62
C SER A 435 7.49 -7.91 1.37
N MET A 436 7.52 -8.90 0.48
CA MET A 436 6.80 -8.90 -0.80
C MET A 436 6.16 -10.25 -1.05
N ALA A 437 5.04 -10.28 -1.78
CA ALA A 437 4.35 -11.53 -2.06
C ALA A 437 3.64 -11.56 -3.42
N ASN A 438 3.27 -12.78 -3.81
CA ASN A 438 2.42 -13.12 -4.96
C ASN A 438 2.99 -12.68 -6.31
N THR A 439 3.61 -13.63 -7.00
CA THR A 439 3.92 -13.53 -8.44
C THR A 439 2.94 -14.41 -9.23
N ILE A 440 2.96 -14.32 -10.57
CA ILE A 440 2.08 -15.14 -11.42
C ILE A 440 2.35 -16.64 -11.21
N SER A 441 3.62 -17.04 -11.11
CA SER A 441 4.00 -18.45 -10.91
C SER A 441 4.02 -18.88 -9.44
N HIS A 442 4.16 -17.94 -8.51
CA HIS A 442 4.25 -18.20 -7.07
C HIS A 442 3.28 -17.30 -6.28
N PRO A 443 1.96 -17.56 -6.34
CA PRO A 443 0.94 -16.70 -5.73
C PRO A 443 0.85 -16.82 -4.19
N GLN A 444 1.43 -17.87 -3.62
CA GLN A 444 1.40 -18.19 -2.17
C GLN A 444 2.72 -17.91 -1.46
N THR A 445 3.69 -17.33 -2.17
CA THR A 445 5.04 -17.12 -1.65
C THR A 445 5.21 -15.70 -1.13
N VAL A 446 5.92 -15.58 -0.01
CA VAL A 446 6.40 -14.34 0.58
C VAL A 446 7.93 -14.33 0.58
N TRP A 447 8.52 -13.22 0.16
CA TRP A 447 9.96 -12.96 0.21
C TRP A 447 10.24 -11.78 1.13
N LEU A 448 11.25 -11.92 1.97
CA LEU A 448 11.75 -10.86 2.84
C LEU A 448 13.19 -10.56 2.47
N SER A 449 13.50 -9.28 2.23
CA SER A 449 14.87 -8.81 2.01
C SER A 449 15.74 -9.10 3.23
N ARG A 450 17.07 -8.94 3.07
CA ARG A 450 17.97 -8.79 4.22
C ARG A 450 17.52 -7.66 5.15
N THR A 451 17.91 -7.74 6.41
CA THR A 451 17.73 -6.65 7.38
C THR A 451 18.49 -5.41 6.91
N ASP A 452 17.83 -4.26 6.94
CA ASP A 452 18.37 -2.92 6.58
C ASP A 452 18.84 -2.76 5.12
N SER A 453 18.66 -3.79 4.28
CA SER A 453 19.00 -3.75 2.86
C SER A 453 17.83 -4.24 2.02
N PHE A 454 16.91 -3.32 1.71
CA PHE A 454 15.60 -3.61 1.12
C PHE A 454 15.63 -4.21 -0.29
N ASN A 455 16.73 -4.05 -1.02
CA ASN A 455 16.89 -4.62 -2.35
C ASN A 455 17.81 -5.86 -2.36
N ASP A 456 18.34 -6.31 -1.23
CA ASP A 456 19.27 -7.46 -1.17
C ASP A 456 18.55 -8.72 -0.71
N PHE A 457 18.59 -9.76 -1.56
CA PHE A 457 17.97 -11.07 -1.33
C PHE A 457 19.00 -12.20 -1.22
N SER A 458 20.25 -11.87 -0.93
CA SER A 458 21.31 -12.86 -0.74
C SER A 458 21.11 -13.68 0.54
N LYS A 459 21.76 -14.85 0.54
CA LYS A 459 21.87 -15.76 1.70
C LYS A 459 23.34 -16.11 1.90
N THR A 460 23.74 -16.19 3.15
CA THR A 460 25.09 -16.56 3.55
C THR A 460 25.17 -18.06 3.82
N ARG A 461 26.39 -18.61 3.77
CA ARG A 461 26.70 -19.95 4.25
C ARG A 461 27.81 -19.81 5.29
N PRO A 462 27.60 -20.23 6.56
CA PRO A 462 26.31 -20.61 7.16
C PRO A 462 25.30 -19.46 7.12
N ILE A 463 24.01 -19.79 7.27
CA ILE A 463 22.94 -18.78 7.33
C ILE A 463 23.18 -17.86 8.51
N LEU A 464 23.06 -16.55 8.26
CA LEU A 464 23.14 -15.50 9.27
C LEU A 464 21.76 -14.93 9.57
N ALA A 465 21.56 -14.44 10.79
CA ALA A 465 20.27 -13.92 11.24
C ALA A 465 19.66 -12.83 10.33
N ASP A 466 20.50 -12.02 9.67
CA ASP A 466 20.10 -10.90 8.79
C ASP A 466 19.86 -11.30 7.34
N ASP A 467 20.10 -12.56 6.96
CA ASP A 467 19.90 -13.08 5.61
C ASP A 467 18.45 -12.96 5.13
N SER A 468 18.23 -13.01 3.82
CA SER A 468 16.90 -13.01 3.24
C SER A 468 16.10 -14.28 3.57
N MET A 469 14.78 -14.17 3.53
CA MET A 469 13.89 -15.28 3.85
C MET A 469 12.81 -15.46 2.78
N ARG A 470 12.36 -16.71 2.60
CA ARG A 470 11.30 -17.09 1.66
C ARG A 470 10.37 -18.08 2.35
N TYR A 471 9.07 -17.85 2.25
CA TYR A 471 8.04 -18.69 2.84
C TYR A 471 6.92 -18.99 1.84
N ASP A 472 6.39 -20.20 1.88
CA ASP A 472 5.21 -20.60 1.12
C ASP A 472 4.07 -20.89 2.09
N ILE A 473 2.88 -20.39 1.80
CA ILE A 473 1.67 -20.75 2.54
C ILE A 473 1.21 -22.13 2.08
N ASN A 474 1.37 -23.14 2.93
CA ASN A 474 0.89 -24.49 2.66
C ASN A 474 -0.61 -24.60 3.03
N SER A 475 -1.46 -24.74 2.02
CA SER A 475 -2.91 -24.92 2.20
C SER A 475 -3.48 -25.91 1.19
N LEU A 476 -4.70 -26.41 1.45
CA LEU A 476 -5.37 -27.43 0.61
C LEU A 476 -5.71 -26.93 -0.80
N GLN A 477 -5.84 -25.61 -0.97
CA GLN A 477 -6.16 -24.94 -2.22
C GLN A 477 -5.15 -23.81 -2.44
N VAL A 478 -4.96 -23.41 -3.69
CA VAL A 478 -4.11 -22.27 -4.01
C VAL A 478 -4.84 -20.99 -3.57
N ASN A 479 -4.30 -20.34 -2.55
CA ASN A 479 -4.82 -19.11 -1.97
C ASN A 479 -3.89 -17.94 -2.28
N GLU A 480 -4.24 -17.11 -3.26
CA GLU A 480 -3.41 -15.98 -3.67
C GLU A 480 -3.29 -14.97 -2.53
N ILE A 481 -2.06 -14.50 -2.25
CA ILE A 481 -1.83 -13.43 -1.27
C ILE A 481 -2.12 -12.09 -1.93
N PHE A 482 -3.14 -11.36 -1.47
CA PHE A 482 -3.50 -10.06 -2.04
C PHE A 482 -2.82 -8.90 -1.36
N ASN A 483 -2.73 -8.92 -0.03
CA ASN A 483 -2.16 -7.83 0.76
C ASN A 483 -1.33 -8.36 1.93
N ILE A 484 -0.33 -7.59 2.33
CA ILE A 484 0.49 -7.84 3.52
C ILE A 484 0.37 -6.62 4.42
N VAL A 485 0.02 -6.82 5.69
CA VAL A 485 -0.15 -5.73 6.66
C VAL A 485 0.73 -5.97 7.88
N PRO A 486 1.58 -5.00 8.26
CA PRO A 486 2.37 -5.09 9.48
C PRO A 486 1.54 -4.65 10.69
N LEU A 487 1.26 -5.58 11.62
CA LEU A 487 0.74 -5.29 12.97
C LEU A 487 1.71 -5.88 14.00
N ASN A 488 1.21 -6.48 15.09
CA ASN A 488 2.03 -7.25 16.05
C ASN A 488 2.85 -8.35 15.36
N SER A 489 2.33 -8.91 14.28
CA SER A 489 3.03 -9.80 13.36
C SER A 489 2.72 -9.42 11.92
N LEU A 490 3.39 -10.05 10.96
CA LEU A 490 3.13 -9.81 9.55
C LEU A 490 1.89 -10.61 9.11
N LEU A 491 0.78 -9.92 8.86
CA LEU A 491 -0.46 -10.54 8.40
C LEU A 491 -0.50 -10.66 6.88
N LEU A 492 -0.88 -11.82 6.38
CA LEU A 492 -1.05 -12.15 4.97
C LEU A 492 -2.54 -12.33 4.69
N PHE A 493 -3.10 -11.40 3.92
CA PHE A 493 -4.50 -11.42 3.49
C PHE A 493 -4.59 -12.19 2.18
N THR A 494 -5.14 -13.40 2.23
CA THR A 494 -5.24 -14.28 1.07
C THR A 494 -6.69 -14.46 0.63
N SER A 495 -6.90 -14.98 -0.57
CA SER A 495 -8.25 -15.27 -1.07
C SER A 495 -9.04 -16.24 -0.19
N GLY A 496 -8.42 -17.20 0.51
CA GLY A 496 -9.13 -18.22 1.29
C GLY A 496 -9.03 -18.14 2.81
N GLY A 497 -8.23 -17.21 3.33
CA GLY A 497 -8.09 -17.01 4.78
C GLY A 497 -6.99 -16.03 5.13
N LEU A 498 -6.89 -15.66 6.41
CA LEU A 498 -5.83 -14.80 6.90
C LEU A 498 -4.77 -15.63 7.61
N TRP A 499 -3.51 -15.34 7.30
CA TRP A 499 -2.36 -16.01 7.90
C TRP A 499 -1.48 -14.97 8.59
N SER A 500 -0.69 -15.41 9.56
CA SER A 500 0.36 -14.60 10.16
C SER A 500 1.71 -15.29 10.02
N LEU A 501 2.76 -14.50 9.81
CA LEU A 501 4.13 -14.91 10.07
C LEU A 501 4.44 -14.54 11.52
N ALA A 502 4.30 -15.51 12.42
CA ALA A 502 4.50 -15.32 13.85
C ALA A 502 5.99 -15.38 14.20
N GLN A 503 6.43 -14.41 15.01
CA GLN A 503 7.79 -14.30 15.53
C GLN A 503 8.11 -15.46 16.49
N ASP A 504 9.40 -15.67 16.75
CA ASP A 504 9.87 -16.53 17.84
C ASP A 504 9.71 -15.85 19.21
N GLN A 505 10.16 -16.51 20.29
CA GLN A 505 10.03 -15.97 21.65
C GLN A 505 10.84 -14.69 21.89
N GLN A 506 11.83 -14.41 21.04
CA GLN A 506 12.67 -13.22 21.08
C GLN A 506 12.01 -12.03 20.36
N GLY A 507 10.90 -12.25 19.65
CA GLY A 507 10.11 -11.20 19.01
C GLY A 507 10.73 -10.61 17.74
N ALA A 508 11.69 -11.31 17.13
CA ALA A 508 12.41 -10.81 15.95
C ALA A 508 12.37 -11.82 14.80
N PHE A 509 12.29 -11.32 13.57
CA PHE A 509 12.47 -12.13 12.36
C PHE A 509 13.95 -12.35 12.09
N SER A 510 14.41 -13.60 12.29
CA SER A 510 15.77 -14.04 12.04
C SER A 510 15.77 -15.19 11.03
N ALA A 511 16.71 -15.20 10.09
CA ALA A 511 16.86 -16.35 9.19
C ALA A 511 17.45 -17.59 9.91
N GLU A 512 18.17 -17.40 11.01
CA GLU A 512 18.67 -18.49 11.88
C GLU A 512 17.55 -19.12 12.72
N SER A 513 16.52 -18.33 13.05
CA SER A 513 15.33 -18.74 13.81
C SER A 513 14.08 -18.29 13.03
N PRO A 514 13.74 -18.97 11.92
CA PRO A 514 12.74 -18.48 10.99
C PRO A 514 11.34 -18.41 11.62
N PRO A 515 10.55 -17.34 11.34
CA PRO A 515 9.16 -17.24 11.78
C PRO A 515 8.28 -18.39 11.30
N SER A 516 7.23 -18.66 12.07
CA SER A 516 6.25 -19.71 11.77
C SER A 516 5.03 -19.16 11.03
N VAL A 517 4.54 -19.88 10.03
CA VAL A 517 3.31 -19.52 9.28
C VAL A 517 2.10 -20.10 10.03
N LYS A 518 1.20 -19.24 10.53
CA LYS A 518 0.01 -19.64 11.31
C LYS A 518 -1.29 -19.13 10.69
N MET A 519 -2.24 -20.02 10.44
CA MET A 519 -3.61 -19.62 10.06
C MET A 519 -4.28 -18.87 11.22
N GLN A 520 -4.98 -17.77 10.91
CA GLN A 520 -5.73 -16.96 11.87
C GLN A 520 -7.23 -17.22 11.75
N ASN A 521 -7.76 -17.18 10.52
CA ASN A 521 -9.15 -17.50 10.22
C ASN A 521 -9.31 -17.95 8.76
N TYR A 522 -10.47 -18.52 8.44
CA TYR A 522 -10.83 -18.98 7.10
C TYR A 522 -11.67 -17.95 6.32
N GLU A 523 -11.73 -16.70 6.80
CA GLU A 523 -12.49 -15.63 6.17
C GLU A 523 -11.55 -14.89 5.21
N GLY A 524 -11.45 -15.39 3.97
CA GLY A 524 -10.58 -14.80 2.94
C GLY A 524 -10.83 -13.30 2.71
N ALA A 525 -9.85 -12.63 2.13
CA ALA A 525 -9.90 -11.19 1.86
C ALA A 525 -10.08 -10.89 0.37
N ASN A 526 -10.66 -9.73 0.08
CA ASN A 526 -10.63 -9.10 -1.23
C ASN A 526 -9.22 -8.51 -1.51
N LYS A 527 -8.97 -8.19 -2.77
CA LYS A 527 -7.81 -7.46 -3.30
C LYS A 527 -7.65 -6.06 -2.74
N LEU A 528 -8.73 -5.42 -2.29
CA LEU A 528 -8.67 -4.08 -1.70
C LEU A 528 -7.72 -4.03 -0.50
N ARG A 529 -6.92 -2.97 -0.46
CA ARG A 529 -5.91 -2.81 0.59
C ARG A 529 -6.58 -2.67 1.96
N PRO A 530 -6.22 -3.49 2.97
CA PRO A 530 -6.72 -3.32 4.32
C PRO A 530 -6.35 -1.95 4.91
N ILE A 531 -7.28 -1.36 5.66
CA ILE A 531 -7.09 -0.10 6.37
C ILE A 531 -6.59 -0.40 7.78
N VAL A 532 -5.54 0.28 8.22
CA VAL A 532 -5.04 0.17 9.61
C VAL A 532 -5.59 1.33 10.44
N ALA A 533 -6.39 1.00 11.46
CA ALA A 533 -6.96 1.95 12.41
C ALA A 533 -6.50 1.59 13.83
N GLY A 534 -5.50 2.32 14.34
CA GLY A 534 -4.88 2.01 15.63
C GLY A 534 -4.11 0.68 15.57
N SER A 535 -4.44 -0.27 16.44
CA SER A 535 -3.88 -1.63 16.45
C SER A 535 -4.75 -2.67 15.71
N THR A 536 -5.76 -2.22 14.98
CA THR A 536 -6.73 -3.05 14.26
C THR A 536 -6.56 -2.86 12.76
N ALA A 537 -6.60 -3.93 11.98
CA ALA A 537 -6.77 -3.87 10.54
C ALA A 537 -8.25 -4.08 10.18
N ILE A 538 -8.74 -3.37 9.18
CA ILE A 538 -10.09 -3.52 8.63
C ILE A 538 -9.91 -3.96 7.19
N TYR A 539 -10.62 -4.99 6.78
CA TYR A 539 -10.54 -5.55 5.43
C TYR A 539 -11.92 -5.89 4.88
N VAL A 540 -12.01 -5.92 3.56
CA VAL A 540 -13.18 -6.42 2.84
C VAL A 540 -12.99 -7.92 2.67
N GLN A 541 -13.96 -8.71 3.10
CA GLN A 541 -13.95 -10.17 2.95
C GLN A 541 -14.10 -10.56 1.46
N GLN A 542 -13.57 -11.72 1.08
CA GLN A 542 -13.78 -12.33 -0.22
C GLN A 542 -15.29 -12.43 -0.52
N GLY A 543 -15.72 -11.93 -1.68
CA GLY A 543 -17.13 -11.76 -2.05
C GLY A 543 -17.62 -10.31 -1.99
N ASP A 544 -16.74 -9.40 -1.55
CA ASP A 544 -16.80 -7.94 -1.75
C ASP A 544 -17.99 -7.23 -1.07
N ARG A 545 -18.67 -7.90 -0.14
CA ARG A 545 -19.91 -7.41 0.50
C ARG A 545 -19.84 -7.29 2.01
N ILE A 546 -18.81 -7.87 2.62
CA ILE A 546 -18.68 -7.91 4.07
C ILE A 546 -17.38 -7.18 4.43
N VAL A 547 -17.46 -6.28 5.40
CA VAL A 547 -16.34 -5.53 5.96
C VAL A 547 -16.09 -6.04 7.37
N ARG A 548 -14.87 -6.47 7.66
CA ARG A 548 -14.47 -7.05 8.94
C ARG A 548 -13.32 -6.26 9.54
N ASP A 549 -13.29 -6.18 10.86
CA ASP A 549 -12.07 -5.83 11.59
C ASP A 549 -11.27 -7.10 11.92
N ILE A 550 -10.01 -6.91 12.29
CA ILE A 550 -9.16 -7.94 12.87
C ILE A 550 -8.10 -7.31 13.76
N GLN A 551 -7.97 -7.82 14.98
CA GLN A 551 -7.08 -7.31 16.01
C GLN A 551 -6.41 -8.47 16.76
N PHE A 552 -5.20 -8.24 17.24
CA PHE A 552 -4.51 -9.23 18.07
C PHE A 552 -5.17 -9.38 19.44
N SER A 553 -5.51 -10.62 19.80
CA SER A 553 -6.06 -11.00 21.10
C SER A 553 -5.00 -11.71 21.93
N TRP A 554 -4.58 -11.06 23.03
CA TRP A 554 -3.56 -11.61 23.92
C TRP A 554 -4.02 -12.87 24.67
N SER A 555 -5.34 -13.05 24.86
CA SER A 555 -5.87 -14.21 25.57
C SER A 555 -5.81 -15.50 24.75
N SER A 556 -5.97 -15.39 23.43
CA SER A 556 -5.94 -16.54 22.52
C SER A 556 -4.64 -16.64 21.72
N ASP A 557 -3.71 -15.69 21.88
CA ASP A 557 -2.47 -15.56 21.09
C ASP A 557 -2.75 -15.65 19.58
N SER A 558 -3.84 -15.00 19.15
CA SER A 558 -4.34 -15.07 17.78
C SER A 558 -5.04 -13.78 17.36
N PHE A 559 -5.22 -13.61 16.05
CA PHE A 559 -5.96 -12.48 15.50
C PHE A 559 -7.45 -12.81 15.35
N GLU A 560 -8.29 -12.02 16.01
CA GLU A 560 -9.74 -12.19 16.04
C GLU A 560 -10.44 -10.93 15.53
N GLY A 561 -11.66 -11.08 15.01
CA GLY A 561 -12.38 -10.00 14.36
C GLY A 561 -13.88 -10.22 14.29
N VAL A 562 -14.62 -9.15 14.07
CA VAL A 562 -16.06 -9.11 13.93
C VAL A 562 -16.48 -8.55 12.57
N ASP A 563 -17.69 -8.89 12.15
CA ASP A 563 -18.32 -8.31 10.97
C ASP A 563 -18.95 -6.94 11.31
N LEU A 564 -18.44 -5.89 10.67
CA LEU A 564 -18.88 -4.51 10.88
C LEU A 564 -20.14 -4.17 10.06
N THR A 565 -20.52 -5.00 9.10
CA THR A 565 -21.66 -4.80 8.20
C THR A 565 -22.97 -5.36 8.73
N VAL A 566 -22.92 -6.22 9.77
CA VAL A 566 -24.12 -6.84 10.38
C VAL A 566 -25.22 -5.82 10.69
N ARG A 567 -24.83 -4.62 11.13
CA ARG A 567 -25.78 -3.55 11.49
C ARG A 567 -26.46 -2.88 10.29
N ALA A 568 -25.81 -2.90 9.13
CA ALA A 568 -26.23 -2.20 7.92
C ALA A 568 -26.16 -3.13 6.69
N SER A 569 -26.54 -4.39 6.87
CA SER A 569 -26.46 -5.46 5.85
C SER A 569 -27.15 -5.09 4.54
N HIS A 570 -28.22 -4.28 4.60
CA HIS A 570 -28.98 -3.82 3.46
C HIS A 570 -28.17 -2.93 2.51
N LEU A 571 -27.18 -2.19 3.02
CA LEU A 571 -26.28 -1.37 2.18
C LEU A 571 -25.42 -2.25 1.27
N PHE A 572 -25.17 -3.50 1.65
CA PHE A 572 -24.26 -4.43 0.95
C PHE A 572 -24.97 -5.57 0.20
N LYS A 573 -26.30 -5.73 0.35
CA LYS A 573 -27.06 -6.88 -0.18
C LYS A 573 -26.94 -7.06 -1.70
N HIS A 574 -26.78 -5.96 -2.43
CA HIS A 574 -26.68 -5.92 -3.90
C HIS A 574 -25.54 -5.05 -4.42
N LYS A 575 -24.62 -4.66 -3.55
CA LYS A 575 -23.53 -3.74 -3.87
C LYS A 575 -22.20 -4.36 -3.47
N ARG A 576 -21.18 -4.18 -4.28
CA ARG A 576 -19.81 -4.60 -3.96
C ARG A 576 -18.95 -3.40 -3.64
N VAL A 577 -18.09 -3.55 -2.65
CA VAL A 577 -17.06 -2.56 -2.32
C VAL A 577 -16.01 -2.56 -3.44
N VAL A 578 -15.78 -1.40 -4.05
CA VAL A 578 -14.81 -1.24 -5.15
C VAL A 578 -13.59 -0.41 -4.77
N GLU A 579 -13.71 0.49 -3.81
CA GLU A 579 -12.61 1.31 -3.31
C GLU A 579 -12.96 1.86 -1.91
N TRP A 580 -11.95 2.18 -1.12
CA TRP A 580 -12.14 2.81 0.17
C TRP A 580 -10.90 3.57 0.67
N ALA A 581 -11.12 4.56 1.53
CA ALA A 581 -10.06 5.35 2.12
C ALA A 581 -10.37 5.72 3.57
N TYR A 582 -9.33 5.88 4.39
CA TYR A 582 -9.47 6.26 5.78
C TYR A 582 -9.09 7.71 6.03
N ALA A 583 -10.07 8.53 6.37
CA ALA A 583 -9.90 9.89 6.84
C ALA A 583 -9.84 9.88 8.38
N LYS A 584 -8.64 9.80 8.92
CA LYS A 584 -8.39 9.67 10.36
C LYS A 584 -8.85 10.88 11.17
N ASN A 585 -8.63 12.09 10.66
CA ASN A 585 -8.89 13.33 11.40
C ASN A 585 -9.93 14.20 10.66
N PRO A 586 -10.87 14.84 11.37
CA PRO A 586 -11.10 14.75 12.82
C PRO A 586 -11.98 13.55 13.24
N ASP A 587 -12.89 13.09 12.37
CA ASP A 587 -14.00 12.19 12.75
C ASP A 587 -13.74 10.69 12.56
N LYS A 588 -12.53 10.26 12.14
CA LYS A 588 -12.18 8.84 11.90
C LYS A 588 -13.17 8.11 10.98
N LEU A 589 -13.35 8.67 9.79
CA LEU A 589 -14.28 8.19 8.78
C LEU A 589 -13.58 7.27 7.78
N ILE A 590 -14.14 6.09 7.55
CA ILE A 590 -13.77 5.22 6.44
C ILE A 590 -14.79 5.43 5.33
N TRP A 591 -14.35 6.00 4.22
CA TRP A 591 -15.15 6.14 3.01
C TRP A 591 -15.12 4.84 2.22
N VAL A 592 -16.27 4.38 1.78
CA VAL A 592 -16.47 3.18 0.99
C VAL A 592 -17.22 3.54 -0.27
N ILE A 593 -16.71 3.15 -1.43
CA ILE A 593 -17.37 3.29 -2.72
C ILE A 593 -17.92 1.93 -3.16
N PHE A 594 -19.14 1.95 -3.69
CA PHE A 594 -19.82 0.78 -4.23
C PHE A 594 -19.78 0.73 -5.76
N ASP A 595 -19.95 -0.46 -6.33
CA ASP A 595 -19.96 -0.68 -7.78
C ASP A 595 -21.13 -0.03 -8.53
N ASP A 596 -22.20 0.34 -7.84
CA ASP A 596 -23.32 1.13 -8.40
C ASP A 596 -23.01 2.63 -8.52
N GLY A 597 -21.87 3.09 -7.97
CA GLY A 597 -21.44 4.48 -7.97
C GLY A 597 -21.91 5.28 -6.75
N THR A 598 -22.59 4.67 -5.78
CA THR A 598 -22.88 5.28 -4.48
C THR A 598 -21.70 5.12 -3.52
N ALA A 599 -21.70 5.86 -2.41
CA ALA A 599 -20.70 5.73 -1.36
C ALA A 599 -21.36 5.55 0.02
N ALA A 600 -20.58 5.22 1.03
CA ALA A 600 -20.98 5.25 2.43
C ALA A 600 -19.77 5.60 3.31
N THR A 601 -20.02 6.13 4.51
CA THR A 601 -19.01 6.29 5.55
C THR A 601 -19.28 5.36 6.71
N LEU A 602 -18.22 4.76 7.22
CA LEU A 602 -18.17 4.11 8.52
C LEU A 602 -17.34 4.98 9.46
N THR A 603 -17.98 5.55 10.49
CA THR A 603 -17.25 6.11 11.63
C THR A 603 -16.76 4.94 12.46
N TYR A 604 -15.45 4.82 12.72
CA TYR A 604 -14.91 3.66 13.43
C TYR A 604 -14.02 4.04 14.62
N MET A 605 -14.56 3.86 15.82
CA MET A 605 -13.88 4.06 17.10
C MET A 605 -14.24 2.96 18.09
N LYS A 606 -13.55 1.82 17.96
CA LYS A 606 -13.75 0.65 18.81
C LYS A 606 -13.60 0.94 20.31
N GLU A 607 -12.66 1.81 20.70
CA GLU A 607 -12.41 2.20 22.09
C GLU A 607 -13.63 2.84 22.76
N GLN A 608 -14.43 3.59 22.01
CA GLN A 608 -15.66 4.24 22.49
C GLN A 608 -16.92 3.46 22.12
N GLN A 609 -16.77 2.26 21.53
CA GLN A 609 -17.88 1.45 21.01
C GLN A 609 -18.73 2.16 19.95
N ILE A 610 -18.10 3.07 19.19
CA ILE A 610 -18.77 3.80 18.11
C ILE A 610 -18.40 3.14 16.79
N TRP A 611 -19.40 2.53 16.14
CA TRP A 611 -19.35 2.23 14.72
C TRP A 611 -20.73 2.26 14.09
N GLY A 612 -20.87 3.13 13.08
CA GLY A 612 -22.13 3.41 12.42
C GLY A 612 -21.92 3.75 10.95
N TRP A 613 -22.81 3.21 10.11
CA TRP A 613 -22.79 3.40 8.66
C TRP A 613 -23.74 4.52 8.24
N CYS A 614 -23.33 5.36 7.29
CA CYS A 614 -24.20 6.34 6.66
C CYS A 614 -23.97 6.34 5.14
N PRO A 615 -25.02 6.17 4.32
CA PRO A 615 -24.90 6.20 2.86
C PRO A 615 -24.76 7.63 2.31
N HIS A 616 -24.06 7.76 1.18
CA HIS A 616 -23.81 9.02 0.47
C HIS A 616 -24.19 8.89 -1.00
N THR A 617 -24.87 9.92 -1.49
CA THR A 617 -25.33 10.06 -2.87
C THR A 617 -24.95 11.43 -3.42
N THR A 618 -24.69 11.50 -4.71
CA THR A 618 -24.37 12.73 -5.45
C THR A 618 -24.97 12.63 -6.85
N ASN A 619 -25.08 13.75 -7.57
CA ASN A 619 -25.42 13.74 -8.99
C ASN A 619 -24.21 13.30 -9.83
N GLY A 620 -23.97 11.99 -9.87
CA GLY A 620 -22.81 11.36 -10.53
C GLY A 620 -22.56 9.98 -9.95
N LYS A 621 -21.41 9.39 -10.29
CA LYS A 621 -20.98 8.09 -9.74
C LYS A 621 -19.58 8.19 -9.17
N TYR A 622 -19.42 7.87 -7.88
CA TYR A 622 -18.10 7.71 -7.28
C TYR A 622 -17.37 6.53 -7.92
N LYS A 623 -16.08 6.70 -8.23
CA LYS A 623 -15.23 5.69 -8.88
C LYS A 623 -13.99 5.33 -8.07
N ASN A 624 -13.37 6.31 -7.42
CA ASN A 624 -12.16 6.11 -6.62
C ASN A 624 -12.13 7.13 -5.46
N VAL A 625 -11.50 6.78 -4.34
CA VAL A 625 -11.32 7.67 -3.18
C VAL A 625 -9.94 7.44 -2.57
N ALA A 626 -9.28 8.53 -2.19
CA ALA A 626 -8.03 8.49 -1.43
C ALA A 626 -7.96 9.65 -0.44
N SER A 627 -7.23 9.46 0.67
CA SER A 627 -7.05 10.47 1.71
C SER A 627 -5.57 10.76 1.97
N VAL A 628 -5.28 12.02 2.31
CA VAL A 628 -3.96 12.49 2.73
C VAL A 628 -4.11 13.42 3.94
N GLU A 629 -3.16 13.41 4.86
CA GLU A 629 -3.15 14.37 5.97
C GLU A 629 -2.65 15.73 5.50
N GLU A 630 -3.43 16.78 5.68
CA GLU A 630 -3.08 18.17 5.35
C GLU A 630 -3.26 19.05 6.60
N GLY A 631 -2.18 19.23 7.36
CA GLY A 631 -2.19 19.98 8.62
C GLY A 631 -2.89 19.22 9.75
N SER A 632 -4.08 19.68 10.15
CA SER A 632 -4.87 19.09 11.25
C SER A 632 -5.99 18.16 10.79
N ARG A 633 -6.17 17.97 9.47
CA ARG A 633 -7.27 17.19 8.91
C ARG A 633 -6.79 16.15 7.89
N SER A 634 -7.57 15.09 7.72
CA SER A 634 -7.44 14.20 6.57
C SER A 634 -8.25 14.77 5.41
N SER A 635 -7.58 15.29 4.39
CA SER A 635 -8.21 15.75 3.16
C SER A 635 -8.53 14.57 2.25
N ILE A 636 -9.71 14.60 1.63
CA ILE A 636 -10.22 13.50 0.80
C ILE A 636 -10.32 13.97 -0.65
N TYR A 637 -9.88 13.10 -1.55
CA TYR A 637 -9.99 13.26 -2.99
C TYR A 637 -10.88 12.16 -3.54
N PHE A 638 -11.78 12.53 -4.44
CA PHE A 638 -12.67 11.61 -5.14
C PHE A 638 -12.40 11.67 -6.63
N VAL A 639 -12.52 10.52 -7.30
CA VAL A 639 -12.79 10.47 -8.74
C VAL A 639 -14.28 10.21 -8.90
N VAL A 640 -14.97 11.13 -9.58
CA VAL A 640 -16.42 11.07 -9.81
C VAL A 640 -16.69 11.11 -11.30
N GLU A 641 -17.46 10.15 -11.81
CA GLU A 641 -17.99 10.20 -13.18
C GLU A 641 -19.19 11.15 -13.21
N ARG A 642 -19.11 12.18 -14.05
CA ARG A 642 -20.16 13.19 -14.26
C ARG A 642 -20.52 13.30 -15.73
N ILE A 643 -21.73 13.79 -16.00
CA ILE A 643 -22.17 14.13 -17.35
C ILE A 643 -21.81 15.59 -17.62
N ILE A 644 -20.83 15.83 -18.48
CA ILE A 644 -20.39 17.16 -18.91
C ILE A 644 -20.63 17.27 -20.41
N ASN A 645 -21.38 18.28 -20.85
CA ASN A 645 -21.75 18.47 -22.26
C ASN A 645 -22.35 17.20 -22.91
N GLY A 646 -23.19 16.47 -22.15
CA GLY A 646 -23.86 15.25 -22.60
C GLY A 646 -23.01 13.97 -22.65
N ALA A 647 -21.74 14.01 -22.20
CA ALA A 647 -20.85 12.85 -22.17
C ALA A 647 -20.37 12.52 -20.75
N PRO A 648 -20.19 11.23 -20.40
CA PRO A 648 -19.56 10.84 -19.15
C PRO A 648 -18.07 11.16 -19.17
N VAL A 649 -17.59 11.86 -18.14
CA VAL A 649 -16.19 12.22 -17.92
C VAL A 649 -15.85 12.04 -16.45
N ASN A 650 -14.65 11.55 -16.15
CA ASN A 650 -14.18 11.48 -14.77
C ASN A 650 -13.64 12.85 -14.35
N VAL A 651 -14.05 13.30 -13.17
CA VAL A 651 -13.53 14.51 -12.54
C VAL A 651 -12.87 14.17 -11.23
N ILE A 652 -11.79 14.89 -10.91
CA ILE A 652 -11.14 14.81 -9.61
C ILE A 652 -11.70 15.93 -8.75
N GLU A 653 -12.21 15.55 -7.59
CA GLU A 653 -12.85 16.41 -6.64
C GLU A 653 -12.16 16.38 -5.30
N TYR A 654 -12.08 17.55 -4.67
CA TYR A 654 -11.45 17.74 -3.37
C TYR A 654 -12.51 18.09 -2.34
N GLN A 655 -12.58 17.34 -1.25
CA GLN A 655 -13.57 17.57 -0.21
C GLN A 655 -13.28 18.86 0.56
N ALA A 656 -14.30 19.72 0.68
CA ALA A 656 -14.20 20.95 1.43
C ALA A 656 -14.08 20.69 2.94
N SER A 657 -13.63 21.70 3.68
CA SER A 657 -13.57 21.62 5.15
C SER A 657 -14.96 21.74 5.74
N ARG A 658 -15.24 20.89 6.72
CA ARG A 658 -16.35 21.13 7.64
C ARG A 658 -15.97 22.05 8.81
N GLU A 659 -14.68 22.23 9.05
CA GLU A 659 -14.18 23.23 10.00
C GLU A 659 -14.03 24.57 9.28
N PHE A 660 -14.92 25.52 9.57
CA PHE A 660 -14.87 26.91 9.11
C PHE A 660 -15.29 27.84 10.25
N LYS A 661 -14.84 29.10 10.22
CA LYS A 661 -15.11 30.08 11.28
C LYS A 661 -16.38 30.89 11.02
N ASN A 662 -16.59 31.25 9.77
CA ASN A 662 -17.69 32.09 9.34
C ASN A 662 -18.60 31.29 8.42
N ILE A 663 -19.91 31.47 8.54
CA ILE A 663 -20.93 30.77 7.73
C ILE A 663 -20.77 31.02 6.22
N GLU A 664 -20.20 32.15 5.85
CA GLU A 664 -19.85 32.51 4.48
C GLU A 664 -18.82 31.57 3.82
N ASP A 665 -18.00 30.86 4.60
CA ASP A 665 -17.02 29.90 4.11
C ASP A 665 -17.59 28.46 4.04
N ALA A 666 -18.88 28.29 4.35
CA ALA A 666 -19.55 26.99 4.35
C ALA A 666 -19.69 26.47 2.92
N HIS A 667 -19.09 25.29 2.65
CA HIS A 667 -19.12 24.67 1.34
C HIS A 667 -19.84 23.32 1.40
N PHE A 668 -21.14 23.34 1.08
CA PHE A 668 -22.04 22.18 1.08
C PHE A 668 -22.70 21.99 -0.30
N VAL A 669 -21.90 22.15 -1.35
CA VAL A 669 -22.26 21.84 -2.74
C VAL A 669 -21.22 20.89 -3.34
N ASP A 670 -21.62 20.04 -4.28
CA ASP A 670 -20.74 19.10 -4.96
C ASP A 670 -20.25 19.65 -6.30
N CYS A 671 -19.04 19.27 -6.71
CA CYS A 671 -18.39 19.75 -7.94
C CYS A 671 -18.36 21.28 -8.05
N GLY A 672 -18.32 21.96 -6.89
CA GLY A 672 -18.54 23.39 -6.80
C GLY A 672 -17.32 24.21 -7.18
N VAL A 673 -17.58 25.50 -7.43
CA VAL A 673 -16.59 26.56 -7.56
C VAL A 673 -16.80 27.55 -6.42
N SER A 674 -15.68 28.01 -5.85
CA SER A 674 -15.66 29.02 -4.79
C SER A 674 -14.98 30.29 -5.30
N ILE A 675 -15.60 31.44 -5.06
CA ILE A 675 -15.03 32.77 -5.31
C ILE A 675 -14.91 33.48 -3.98
N ASP A 676 -13.69 33.95 -3.64
CA ASP A 676 -13.43 34.83 -2.50
C ASP A 676 -12.87 36.16 -3.01
N ASN A 677 -13.73 37.18 -3.08
CA ASN A 677 -13.36 38.53 -3.49
C ASN A 677 -13.18 39.51 -2.31
N LYS A 678 -13.01 38.99 -1.09
CA LYS A 678 -12.71 39.85 0.05
C LYS A 678 -11.33 40.47 -0.09
N ALA A 679 -11.26 41.76 0.19
CA ALA A 679 -10.01 42.49 0.23
C ALA A 679 -9.20 42.06 1.46
N LYS A 680 -7.90 41.82 1.26
CA LYS A 680 -6.95 41.46 2.33
C LYS A 680 -6.37 42.68 3.07
N THR A 681 -6.98 43.85 2.88
CA THR A 681 -6.55 45.13 3.45
C THR A 681 -7.75 45.88 4.01
N TRP A 682 -7.53 46.96 4.74
CA TRP A 682 -8.62 47.81 5.22
C TRP A 682 -9.00 48.87 4.18
N ILE A 683 -10.26 49.32 4.22
CA ILE A 683 -10.79 50.51 3.55
C ILE A 683 -11.28 51.52 4.57
N GLU A 684 -11.14 52.81 4.28
CA GLU A 684 -11.67 53.91 5.07
C GLU A 684 -12.52 54.79 4.16
N LEU A 685 -13.74 55.10 4.60
CA LEU A 685 -14.67 55.99 3.89
C LEU A 685 -14.60 57.39 4.50
N SER A 686 -14.36 58.41 3.68
CA SER A 686 -14.31 59.82 4.10
C SER A 686 -15.01 60.74 3.10
N GLY A 687 -15.18 62.02 3.46
CA GLY A 687 -15.72 63.04 2.55
C GLY A 687 -17.22 62.92 2.21
N GLY A 688 -17.95 61.99 2.81
CA GLY A 688 -19.41 61.86 2.65
C GLY A 688 -20.13 63.05 3.28
N GLY A 689 -20.94 63.77 2.51
CA GLY A 689 -21.71 64.91 3.00
C GLY A 689 -22.79 64.49 4.00
N ASN A 690 -23.89 63.93 3.50
CA ASN A 690 -25.02 63.48 4.34
C ASN A 690 -25.02 61.96 4.61
N TRP A 691 -24.07 61.20 4.03
CA TRP A 691 -23.92 59.74 4.18
C TRP A 691 -25.18 58.93 3.82
N LEU A 692 -26.04 59.50 2.98
CA LEU A 692 -27.23 58.85 2.43
C LEU A 692 -26.91 58.22 1.07
N ALA A 693 -27.82 57.37 0.58
CA ALA A 693 -27.76 56.88 -0.78
C ALA A 693 -27.62 58.03 -1.79
N GLN A 694 -26.88 57.78 -2.87
CA GLN A 694 -26.45 58.73 -3.91
C GLN A 694 -25.38 59.76 -3.50
N SER A 695 -24.88 59.74 -2.27
CA SER A 695 -23.75 60.60 -1.88
C SER A 695 -22.43 60.09 -2.41
N ASP A 696 -21.57 61.00 -2.82
CA ASP A 696 -20.19 60.68 -3.20
C ASP A 696 -19.30 60.64 -1.95
N VAL A 697 -18.42 59.64 -1.89
CA VAL A 697 -17.47 59.39 -0.82
C VAL A 697 -16.08 59.16 -1.39
N THR A 698 -15.05 59.45 -0.61
CA THR A 698 -13.66 59.08 -0.89
C THR A 698 -13.34 57.78 -0.16
N MET A 699 -12.68 56.87 -0.86
CA MET A 699 -12.28 55.56 -0.39
C MET A 699 -10.76 55.49 -0.36
N LEU A 700 -10.20 55.22 0.81
CA LEU A 700 -8.76 55.04 1.02
C LEU A 700 -8.49 53.60 1.49
N THR A 701 -7.54 52.91 0.88
CA THR A 701 -7.15 51.54 1.28
C THR A 701 -5.76 51.49 1.91
N GLY A 702 -5.54 50.50 2.78
CA GLY A 702 -4.24 50.29 3.43
C GLY A 702 -3.13 49.80 2.49
N ALA A 703 -3.50 49.22 1.36
CA ALA A 703 -2.60 48.69 0.34
C ALA A 703 -3.15 48.96 -1.06
N ASP A 704 -2.31 48.81 -2.08
CA ASP A 704 -2.68 48.98 -3.48
C ASP A 704 -3.81 47.98 -3.82
N PHE A 705 -4.93 48.51 -4.31
CA PHE A 705 -6.13 47.73 -4.63
C PHE A 705 -6.84 48.27 -5.88
N PHE A 706 -6.93 49.60 -6.01
CA PHE A 706 -7.68 50.25 -7.07
C PHE A 706 -6.90 50.31 -8.39
N ASN A 707 -7.60 50.10 -9.50
CA ASN A 707 -7.09 50.36 -10.85
C ASN A 707 -8.21 50.84 -11.78
N THR A 708 -7.84 51.45 -12.90
CA THR A 708 -8.80 52.10 -13.81
C THR A 708 -9.80 51.14 -14.45
N THR A 709 -9.54 49.83 -14.51
CA THR A 709 -10.49 48.85 -15.06
C THR A 709 -11.62 48.51 -14.10
N GLN A 710 -11.55 48.95 -12.84
CA GLN A 710 -12.58 48.73 -11.83
C GLN A 710 -13.61 49.87 -11.77
N VAL A 711 -13.41 50.97 -12.52
CA VAL A 711 -14.40 52.05 -12.61
C VAL A 711 -15.72 51.49 -13.17
N GLY A 712 -16.83 51.76 -12.48
CA GLY A 712 -18.13 51.18 -12.79
C GLY A 712 -18.45 49.88 -12.05
N ASN A 713 -17.49 49.24 -11.38
CA ASN A 713 -17.74 48.11 -10.51
C ASN A 713 -18.19 48.56 -9.11
N GLU A 714 -18.71 47.62 -8.33
CA GLU A 714 -19.25 47.87 -7.00
C GLU A 714 -18.35 47.29 -5.91
N ILE A 715 -18.22 48.03 -4.81
CA ILE A 715 -17.64 47.54 -3.56
C ILE A 715 -18.76 47.16 -2.62
N LEU A 716 -18.60 46.03 -1.95
CA LEU A 716 -19.48 45.61 -0.86
C LEU A 716 -18.71 45.69 0.46
N ILE A 717 -19.36 46.25 1.48
CA ILE A 717 -18.90 46.26 2.86
C ILE A 717 -19.91 45.48 3.70
N LEU A 718 -19.41 44.54 4.50
CA LEU A 718 -20.17 43.67 5.39
C LEU A 718 -19.61 43.81 6.81
N GLN A 719 -20.15 44.69 7.65
CA GLN A 719 -19.66 44.87 9.02
C GLN A 719 -20.78 45.26 9.99
N ASN A 720 -20.79 44.65 11.18
CA ASN A 720 -21.77 44.92 12.25
C ASN A 720 -23.22 44.84 11.75
N GLU A 721 -23.56 43.79 11.01
CA GLU A 721 -24.89 43.58 10.39
C GLU A 721 -25.30 44.65 9.36
N LEU A 722 -24.37 45.50 8.93
CA LEU A 722 -24.61 46.48 7.88
C LEU A 722 -24.05 46.02 6.54
N ARG A 723 -24.90 46.11 5.52
CA ARG A 723 -24.56 45.87 4.12
C ARG A 723 -24.54 47.21 3.39
N VAL A 724 -23.35 47.67 3.01
CA VAL A 724 -23.19 48.93 2.25
C VAL A 724 -22.58 48.62 0.90
N THR A 725 -23.23 49.07 -0.16
CA THR A 725 -22.75 48.95 -1.53
C THR A 725 -22.35 50.32 -2.07
N ILE A 726 -21.19 50.39 -2.73
CA ILE A 726 -20.60 51.63 -3.24
C ILE A 726 -20.19 51.43 -4.70
N LEU A 727 -20.69 52.25 -5.61
CA LEU A 727 -20.27 52.24 -7.01
C LEU A 727 -18.97 53.02 -7.19
N ILE A 728 -17.95 52.45 -7.81
CA ILE A 728 -16.68 53.15 -8.09
C ILE A 728 -16.90 54.12 -9.25
N LEU A 729 -16.70 55.42 -9.02
CA LEU A 729 -16.86 56.47 -10.04
C LEU A 729 -15.54 56.84 -10.70
N GLU A 730 -14.48 56.95 -9.91
CA GLU A 730 -13.17 57.43 -10.34
C GLU A 730 -12.10 56.76 -9.49
N VAL A 731 -11.00 56.31 -10.11
CA VAL A 731 -9.81 55.86 -9.40
C VAL A 731 -8.76 56.97 -9.50
N THR A 732 -8.38 57.53 -8.37
CA THR A 732 -7.40 58.62 -8.29
C THR A 732 -5.98 58.06 -8.33
N ASP A 733 -5.72 57.00 -7.57
CA ASP A 733 -4.46 56.25 -7.55
C ASP A 733 -4.71 54.82 -7.02
N ALA A 734 -3.64 54.02 -6.86
CA ALA A 734 -3.74 52.63 -6.45
C ALA A 734 -4.41 52.40 -5.07
N LYS A 735 -4.48 53.43 -4.22
CA LYS A 735 -5.08 53.39 -2.88
C LYS A 735 -6.30 54.27 -2.71
N ASN A 736 -6.54 55.19 -3.63
CA ASN A 736 -7.60 56.19 -3.53
C ASN A 736 -8.58 56.11 -4.69
N ALA A 737 -9.86 56.07 -4.38
CA ALA A 737 -10.94 56.14 -5.35
C ALA A 737 -12.11 56.98 -4.82
N LYS A 738 -12.90 57.57 -5.72
CA LYS A 738 -14.21 58.14 -5.38
C LYS A 738 -15.30 57.14 -5.73
N GLY A 739 -16.28 57.02 -4.85
CA GLY A 739 -17.43 56.15 -5.06
C GLY A 739 -18.75 56.82 -4.70
N ARG A 740 -19.85 56.28 -5.21
CA ARG A 740 -21.22 56.70 -4.89
C ARG A 740 -21.91 55.66 -4.03
N LEU A 741 -22.42 56.07 -2.88
CA LEU A 741 -23.17 55.20 -1.98
C LEU A 741 -24.49 54.76 -2.62
N LYS A 742 -24.81 53.47 -2.57
CA LYS A 742 -26.15 52.96 -2.92
C LYS A 742 -27.08 52.80 -1.71
N GLY A 743 -26.53 52.87 -0.49
CA GLY A 743 -27.25 52.77 0.77
C GLY A 743 -26.79 53.81 1.78
N VAL A 744 -27.37 53.79 2.98
CA VAL A 744 -26.99 54.67 4.09
C VAL A 744 -25.77 54.10 4.81
N VAL A 745 -24.81 54.95 5.15
CA VAL A 745 -23.64 54.58 5.97
C VAL A 745 -23.86 55.09 7.39
N THR A 746 -23.88 54.20 8.37
CA THR A 746 -24.02 54.55 9.80
C THR A 746 -22.74 55.17 10.36
N GLU A 747 -22.84 55.88 11.49
CA GLU A 747 -21.69 56.59 12.09
C GLU A 747 -20.51 55.68 12.42
N GLY A 748 -20.76 54.41 12.78
CA GLY A 748 -19.70 53.45 13.10
C GLY A 748 -18.76 53.10 11.94
N LEU A 749 -19.20 53.31 10.69
CA LEU A 749 -18.42 53.00 9.48
C LEU A 749 -17.72 54.24 8.87
N ARG A 750 -17.96 55.44 9.40
CA ARG A 750 -17.45 56.70 8.83
C ARG A 750 -16.06 57.02 9.40
N ASN A 751 -15.09 57.28 8.53
CA ASN A 751 -13.70 57.57 8.91
C ASN A 751 -13.08 56.50 9.83
N THR A 752 -13.53 55.25 9.67
CA THR A 752 -13.04 54.09 10.40
C THR A 752 -12.41 53.13 9.40
N LYS A 753 -11.34 52.44 9.82
CA LYS A 753 -10.73 51.37 9.04
C LYS A 753 -11.58 50.10 9.12
N ILE A 754 -12.07 49.66 7.97
CA ILE A 754 -12.97 48.51 7.80
C ILE A 754 -12.21 47.40 7.11
N THR A 755 -12.24 46.18 7.65
CA THR A 755 -11.53 45.00 7.10
C THR A 755 -12.44 44.03 6.36
N SER A 756 -13.76 44.13 6.53
CA SER A 756 -14.74 43.21 5.92
C SER A 756 -15.40 43.85 4.70
N TRP A 757 -14.66 43.88 3.59
CA TRP A 757 -15.10 44.49 2.34
C TRP A 757 -14.42 43.85 1.13
N GLY A 758 -14.88 44.15 -0.08
CA GLY A 758 -14.23 43.69 -1.31
C GLY A 758 -14.94 44.13 -2.59
N LEU A 759 -14.48 43.61 -3.73
CA LEU A 759 -15.11 43.88 -5.03
C LEU A 759 -16.31 42.95 -5.23
N ALA A 760 -17.50 43.50 -5.35
CA ALA A 760 -18.74 42.76 -5.44
C ALA A 760 -18.93 42.19 -6.85
N VAL A 761 -19.41 40.94 -6.95
CA VAL A 761 -19.63 40.25 -8.22
C VAL A 761 -21.10 39.93 -8.43
N HIS A 762 -21.60 40.23 -9.63
CA HIS A 762 -22.92 39.84 -10.11
C HIS A 762 -22.90 38.55 -10.92
N ASP A 763 -21.91 38.39 -11.80
CA ASP A 763 -21.81 37.22 -12.67
C ASP A 763 -20.69 36.29 -12.20
N VAL A 764 -21.06 35.06 -11.87
CA VAL A 764 -20.12 34.00 -11.48
C VAL A 764 -19.76 33.23 -12.74
N SER A 765 -18.48 33.17 -13.08
CA SER A 765 -17.94 32.40 -14.21
C SER A 765 -17.08 31.22 -13.76
N GLY A 766 -16.72 30.33 -14.68
CA GLY A 766 -15.90 29.15 -14.40
C GLY A 766 -16.72 27.90 -14.08
N LEU A 767 -18.01 27.90 -14.42
CA LEU A 767 -18.94 26.78 -14.25
C LEU A 767 -19.15 26.02 -15.57
N ASP A 768 -18.18 26.08 -16.49
CA ASP A 768 -18.29 25.45 -17.82
C ASP A 768 -18.59 23.94 -17.74
N HIS A 769 -18.10 23.27 -16.69
CA HIS A 769 -18.35 21.86 -16.44
C HIS A 769 -19.77 21.54 -15.93
N LEU A 770 -20.50 22.54 -15.47
CA LEU A 770 -21.88 22.41 -14.98
C LEU A 770 -22.89 23.04 -15.94
N ASN A 771 -22.51 23.34 -17.19
CA ASN A 771 -23.44 23.90 -18.16
C ASN A 771 -24.69 23.02 -18.30
N ASP A 772 -25.86 23.65 -18.33
CA ASP A 772 -27.19 23.00 -18.36
C ASP A 772 -27.55 22.19 -17.10
N GLN A 773 -26.75 22.30 -16.03
CA GLN A 773 -27.10 21.78 -14.70
C GLN A 773 -27.69 22.88 -13.82
N GLU A 774 -28.64 22.52 -12.97
CA GLU A 774 -29.10 23.39 -11.88
C GLU A 774 -28.10 23.34 -10.72
N VAL A 775 -27.72 24.52 -10.21
CA VAL A 775 -26.76 24.65 -9.12
C VAL A 775 -27.41 25.33 -7.91
N ALA A 776 -27.07 24.82 -6.72
CA ALA A 776 -27.30 25.52 -5.46
C ALA A 776 -26.20 26.55 -5.24
N ILE A 777 -26.57 27.67 -4.62
CA ILE A 777 -25.71 28.85 -4.51
C ILE A 777 -25.76 29.38 -3.08
N LEU A 778 -24.58 29.52 -2.46
CA LEU A 778 -24.38 30.27 -1.24
C LEU A 778 -23.69 31.59 -1.56
N VAL A 779 -24.25 32.72 -1.09
CA VAL A 779 -23.70 34.07 -1.28
C VAL A 779 -23.58 34.75 0.07
N ASP A 780 -22.35 35.08 0.47
CA ASP A 780 -22.02 35.75 1.74
C ASP A 780 -22.69 35.07 2.96
N GLY A 781 -22.78 33.74 2.94
CA GLY A 781 -23.39 32.93 4.01
C GLY A 781 -24.91 32.77 3.94
N GLY A 782 -25.57 33.39 2.96
CA GLY A 782 -27.00 33.25 2.72
C GLY A 782 -27.28 32.35 1.51
N GLU A 783 -28.34 31.54 1.59
CA GLU A 783 -28.83 30.77 0.45
C GLU A 783 -29.41 31.71 -0.61
N ALA A 784 -28.94 31.56 -1.85
CA ALA A 784 -29.54 32.19 -3.02
C ALA A 784 -30.38 31.15 -3.78
N LYS A 785 -31.35 31.65 -4.57
CA LYS A 785 -32.20 30.77 -5.37
C LYS A 785 -31.36 29.93 -6.34
N PRO A 786 -31.62 28.62 -6.47
CA PRO A 786 -30.96 27.80 -7.47
C PRO A 786 -31.10 28.38 -8.89
N GLN A 787 -30.06 28.20 -9.70
CA GLN A 787 -30.04 28.66 -11.09
C GLN A 787 -29.47 27.59 -12.02
N VAL A 788 -29.94 27.56 -13.27
CA VAL A 788 -29.34 26.73 -14.31
C VAL A 788 -28.16 27.46 -14.93
N VAL A 789 -27.01 26.80 -15.00
CA VAL A 789 -25.79 27.37 -15.60
C VAL A 789 -25.95 27.49 -17.11
N SER A 790 -25.65 28.67 -17.65
CA SER A 790 -25.68 28.93 -19.09
C SER A 790 -24.41 29.64 -19.55
N GLY A 791 -23.73 29.06 -20.56
CA GLY A 791 -22.45 29.58 -21.05
C GLY A 791 -21.36 29.60 -19.97
N GLY A 792 -21.38 28.63 -19.06
CA GLY A 792 -20.45 28.54 -17.94
C GLY A 792 -20.61 29.62 -16.87
N LYS A 793 -21.77 30.30 -16.84
CA LYS A 793 -22.06 31.41 -15.94
C LYS A 793 -23.42 31.32 -15.26
N ILE A 794 -23.53 32.00 -14.12
CA ILE A 794 -24.79 32.31 -13.41
C ILE A 794 -24.78 33.79 -13.00
N SER A 795 -25.98 34.38 -12.83
CA SER A 795 -26.13 35.81 -12.51
C SER A 795 -26.91 35.99 -11.21
N LEU A 796 -26.23 36.51 -10.20
CA LEU A 796 -26.78 36.69 -8.87
C LEU A 796 -27.80 37.84 -8.82
N GLN A 797 -28.90 37.62 -8.09
CA GLN A 797 -29.91 38.65 -7.85
C GLN A 797 -29.34 39.86 -7.09
N TYR A 798 -28.38 39.62 -6.21
CA TYR A 798 -27.65 40.64 -5.45
C TYR A 798 -26.16 40.34 -5.53
N PRO A 799 -25.30 41.37 -5.61
CA PRO A 799 -23.87 41.15 -5.74
C PRO A 799 -23.27 40.64 -4.42
N GLY A 800 -22.32 39.71 -4.51
CA GLY A 800 -21.68 39.08 -3.35
C GLY A 800 -20.15 39.11 -3.38
N LEU A 801 -19.53 38.78 -2.25
CA LEU A 801 -18.07 38.70 -2.09
C LEU A 801 -17.57 37.26 -2.00
N ASN A 802 -18.20 36.44 -1.15
CA ASN A 802 -17.90 35.03 -1.00
C ASN A 802 -19.04 34.20 -1.59
N ILE A 803 -18.74 33.42 -2.62
CA ILE A 803 -19.76 32.70 -3.38
C ILE A 803 -19.32 31.25 -3.54
N HIS A 804 -20.20 30.33 -3.20
CA HIS A 804 -20.06 28.90 -3.48
C HIS A 804 -21.21 28.47 -4.38
N ALA A 805 -20.91 27.93 -5.56
CA ALA A 805 -21.91 27.46 -6.52
C ALA A 805 -21.54 26.06 -7.02
N GLY A 806 -22.49 25.12 -6.96
CA GLY A 806 -22.27 23.73 -7.36
C GLY A 806 -23.55 22.89 -7.31
N LEU A 807 -23.42 21.60 -7.55
CA LEU A 807 -24.54 20.66 -7.53
C LEU A 807 -25.06 20.49 -6.09
N SER A 808 -26.38 20.49 -5.94
CA SER A 808 -27.00 20.22 -4.63
C SER A 808 -26.97 18.73 -4.28
N TYR A 809 -27.01 18.45 -2.99
CA TYR A 809 -27.32 17.12 -2.46
C TYR A 809 -28.22 17.27 -1.24
N LYS A 810 -29.05 16.26 -1.00
CA LYS A 810 -30.02 16.28 0.11
C LYS A 810 -29.54 15.39 1.24
N SER A 811 -29.51 15.93 2.46
CA SER A 811 -29.21 15.17 3.67
C SER A 811 -30.52 14.77 4.34
N ILE A 812 -30.75 13.48 4.56
CA ILE A 812 -32.02 12.95 5.09
C ILE A 812 -31.77 12.00 6.26
N GLY A 813 -32.27 12.39 7.43
CA GLY A 813 -32.32 11.57 8.63
C GLY A 813 -33.73 11.10 8.94
N ARG A 814 -33.87 9.84 9.34
CA ARG A 814 -35.14 9.26 9.82
C ARG A 814 -34.90 8.40 11.04
N THR A 815 -35.65 8.64 12.11
CA THR A 815 -35.55 7.78 13.31
C THR A 815 -36.13 6.40 13.07
N LEU A 816 -35.70 5.43 13.87
CA LEU A 816 -36.42 4.16 13.98
C LEU A 816 -37.83 4.40 14.57
N PRO A 817 -38.78 3.46 14.35
CA PRO A 817 -40.06 3.51 15.03
C PRO A 817 -39.85 3.65 16.53
N ILE A 818 -40.40 4.72 17.11
CA ILE A 818 -40.20 5.06 18.51
C ILE A 818 -40.67 3.91 19.41
N GLU A 819 -39.88 3.57 20.42
CA GLU A 819 -40.19 2.54 21.40
C GLU A 819 -39.98 3.07 22.82
N VAL A 820 -40.91 2.76 23.72
CA VAL A 820 -40.85 3.15 25.14
C VAL A 820 -40.65 1.90 25.98
N LEU A 821 -39.40 1.62 26.36
CA LEU A 821 -39.09 0.54 27.30
C LEU A 821 -39.18 1.11 28.73
N GLY A 822 -40.25 0.76 29.44
CA GLY A 822 -40.33 1.06 30.88
C GLY A 822 -39.22 0.37 31.67
N ALA A 823 -38.88 0.90 32.85
CA ALA A 823 -37.78 0.46 33.73
C ALA A 823 -37.91 -0.96 34.34
N GLY A 824 -38.61 -1.88 33.67
CA GLY A 824 -38.82 -3.27 34.11
C GLY A 824 -39.25 -4.22 32.99
N GLY A 825 -38.88 -3.96 31.74
CA GLY A 825 -39.30 -4.81 30.60
C GLY A 825 -40.78 -4.63 30.25
N GLY A 826 -41.21 -3.37 30.09
CA GLY A 826 -42.58 -3.03 29.74
C GLY A 826 -43.06 -3.65 28.41
N GLN A 827 -44.37 -3.78 28.25
CA GLN A 827 -45.01 -4.23 27.00
C GLN A 827 -44.56 -3.34 25.83
N THR A 828 -44.26 -3.95 24.69
CA THR A 828 -43.90 -3.21 23.49
C THR A 828 -45.02 -2.27 23.06
N VAL A 829 -44.67 -1.03 22.76
CA VAL A 829 -45.60 -0.02 22.22
C VAL A 829 -45.46 0.11 20.70
N LYS A 830 -44.62 -0.72 20.08
CA LYS A 830 -44.38 -0.74 18.64
C LYS A 830 -45.66 -0.81 17.79
N PRO A 831 -46.66 -1.68 18.09
CA PRO A 831 -47.88 -1.77 17.30
C PRO A 831 -48.91 -0.67 17.63
N LYS A 832 -48.71 0.10 18.72
CA LYS A 832 -49.65 1.15 19.11
C LYS A 832 -49.55 2.35 18.19
N GLN A 833 -50.69 3.05 18.04
CA GLN A 833 -50.71 4.32 17.32
C GLN A 833 -49.96 5.39 18.09
N LYS A 834 -49.13 6.14 17.37
CA LYS A 834 -48.26 7.19 17.91
C LYS A 834 -48.44 8.43 17.07
N ILE A 835 -48.73 9.54 17.73
CA ILE A 835 -48.83 10.86 17.11
C ILE A 835 -47.67 11.69 17.63
N VAL A 836 -46.88 12.25 16.72
CA VAL A 836 -45.86 13.23 17.06
C VAL A 836 -46.44 14.61 16.78
N ASN A 837 -46.54 15.46 17.81
CA ASN A 837 -47.07 16.82 17.68
C ASN A 837 -45.95 17.86 17.54
N LYS A 838 -44.83 17.61 18.23
CA LYS A 838 -43.67 18.49 18.25
C LYS A 838 -42.39 17.68 18.13
N LEU A 839 -41.42 18.25 17.43
CA LEU A 839 -40.08 17.71 17.32
C LEU A 839 -39.10 18.70 17.93
N TYR A 840 -38.43 18.28 19.01
CA TYR A 840 -37.30 19.00 19.54
C TYR A 840 -36.01 18.39 18.99
N LEU A 841 -35.15 19.22 18.41
CA LEU A 841 -33.81 18.82 17.97
C LEU A 841 -32.80 19.61 18.77
N GLU A 842 -31.79 18.93 19.31
CA GLU A 842 -30.61 19.62 19.82
C GLU A 842 -29.60 19.72 18.68
N ILE A 843 -29.32 20.94 18.23
CA ILE A 843 -28.48 21.21 17.06
C ILE A 843 -27.25 22.02 17.44
N HIS A 844 -26.21 21.95 16.62
CA HIS A 844 -24.98 22.71 16.79
C HIS A 844 -24.60 23.41 15.50
N GLU A 845 -24.35 24.72 15.55
CA GLU A 845 -23.90 25.54 14.42
C GLU A 845 -24.65 25.25 13.10
N SER A 846 -25.98 25.18 13.19
CA SER A 846 -26.83 24.70 12.10
C SER A 846 -27.79 25.79 11.59
N VAL A 847 -28.06 25.78 10.27
CA VAL A 847 -28.91 26.77 9.60
C VAL A 847 -29.95 26.07 8.72
N GLY A 848 -31.20 26.54 8.69
CA GLY A 848 -32.20 26.11 7.70
C GLY A 848 -32.75 24.69 7.86
N VAL A 849 -32.69 24.11 9.08
CA VAL A 849 -33.12 22.72 9.35
C VAL A 849 -34.61 22.52 9.03
N LEU A 850 -34.92 21.43 8.32
CA LEU A 850 -36.30 20.98 8.09
C LEU A 850 -36.62 19.79 9.02
N GLY A 851 -37.80 19.77 9.62
CA GLY A 851 -38.27 18.69 10.48
C GLY A 851 -39.73 18.32 10.22
N GLY A 852 -40.08 17.04 10.32
CA GLY A 852 -41.46 16.60 10.04
C GLY A 852 -41.73 15.14 10.35
N THR A 853 -42.98 14.72 10.14
CA THR A 853 -43.41 13.31 10.26
C THR A 853 -43.45 12.58 8.92
N LYS A 854 -43.36 13.30 7.81
CA LYS A 854 -43.25 12.80 6.43
C LYS A 854 -42.14 13.55 5.71
N LEU A 855 -41.50 12.92 4.71
CA LEU A 855 -40.41 13.53 3.95
C LEU A 855 -40.90 14.67 3.03
N ASP A 856 -42.11 14.55 2.50
CA ASP A 856 -42.69 15.52 1.55
C ASP A 856 -43.51 16.63 2.24
N ASP A 857 -43.60 16.58 3.57
CA ASP A 857 -44.32 17.53 4.43
C ASP A 857 -43.49 17.79 5.69
N MET A 858 -42.54 18.72 5.57
CA MET A 858 -41.63 19.12 6.64
C MET A 858 -41.69 20.64 6.81
N ASP A 859 -41.64 21.06 8.06
CA ASP A 859 -41.60 22.46 8.45
C ASP A 859 -40.17 22.92 8.65
N GLN A 860 -39.86 24.11 8.13
CA GLN A 860 -38.57 24.74 8.36
C GLN A 860 -38.53 25.34 9.76
N LEU A 861 -37.41 25.13 10.45
CA LEU A 861 -37.12 25.81 11.70
C LEU A 861 -37.21 27.33 11.51
N LYS A 862 -38.06 27.97 12.31
CA LYS A 862 -38.15 29.44 12.36
C LYS A 862 -36.93 30.01 13.07
N GLN A 863 -35.87 30.29 12.33
CA GLN A 863 -34.60 30.79 12.88
C GLN A 863 -34.57 32.30 13.10
N ARG A 864 -35.53 33.06 12.57
CA ARG A 864 -35.52 34.52 12.59
C ARG A 864 -36.69 35.09 13.38
N GLU A 865 -36.39 35.79 14.46
CA GLU A 865 -37.37 36.61 15.19
C GLU A 865 -37.04 38.12 15.15
N TRP A 866 -35.75 38.51 15.26
CA TRP A 866 -35.34 39.93 15.38
C TRP A 866 -34.12 40.33 14.54
N GLU A 867 -33.72 39.51 13.54
CA GLU A 867 -32.55 39.78 12.68
C GLU A 867 -32.81 40.86 11.61
N SER A 868 -31.76 41.61 11.26
CA SER A 868 -31.79 42.65 10.22
C SER A 868 -32.06 42.10 8.81
N TYR A 869 -32.95 42.75 8.06
CA TYR A 869 -33.31 42.32 6.70
C TYR A 869 -32.10 42.41 5.74
N GLY A 870 -31.85 41.35 4.97
CA GLY A 870 -30.79 41.30 3.95
C GLY A 870 -29.44 40.72 4.40
N MET A 871 -29.34 40.25 5.65
CA MET A 871 -28.19 39.50 6.18
C MET A 871 -28.42 37.98 6.14
N PRO A 872 -27.35 37.15 6.14
CA PRO A 872 -27.47 35.69 6.30
C PRO A 872 -28.03 35.33 7.67
N ALA A 873 -28.66 34.15 7.79
CA ALA A 873 -29.19 33.68 9.07
C ALA A 873 -28.04 33.21 9.97
N SER A 874 -28.09 33.57 11.25
CA SER A 874 -27.06 33.16 12.19
C SER A 874 -27.16 31.65 12.49
N PRO A 875 -26.03 30.92 12.58
CA PRO A 875 -26.04 29.53 13.02
C PRO A 875 -26.65 29.38 14.42
N VAL A 876 -27.54 28.39 14.59
CA VAL A 876 -28.22 28.12 15.86
C VAL A 876 -27.54 26.94 16.57
N THR A 877 -27.31 27.10 17.87
CA THR A 877 -26.82 26.04 18.77
C THR A 877 -27.74 25.93 19.98
N GLY A 878 -28.17 24.72 20.31
CA GLY A 878 -29.07 24.43 21.42
C GLY A 878 -30.31 23.65 20.98
N ILE A 879 -31.29 23.57 21.87
CA ILE A 879 -32.56 22.89 21.61
C ILE A 879 -33.47 23.82 20.81
N VAL A 880 -33.96 23.32 19.67
CA VAL A 880 -34.92 24.01 18.82
C VAL A 880 -36.23 23.24 18.76
N GLU A 881 -37.33 23.99 18.65
CA GLU A 881 -38.68 23.44 18.53
C GLU A 881 -39.17 23.58 17.09
N ILE A 882 -39.63 22.47 16.51
CA ILE A 882 -40.31 22.43 15.22
C ILE A 882 -41.70 21.86 15.47
N ASP A 883 -42.72 22.68 15.21
CA ASP A 883 -44.10 22.23 15.14
C ASP A 883 -44.22 21.30 13.92
N VAL A 884 -44.74 20.09 14.10
CA VAL A 884 -44.86 19.13 13.01
C VAL A 884 -46.31 18.76 12.77
N SER A 885 -46.68 18.61 11.50
CA SER A 885 -47.99 18.09 11.11
C SER A 885 -48.25 16.72 11.74
N ALA A 886 -49.24 16.67 12.65
CA ALA A 886 -49.67 15.46 13.32
C ALA A 886 -50.32 14.49 12.33
N GLY A 887 -49.78 13.28 12.21
CA GLY A 887 -50.29 12.25 11.31
C GLY A 887 -50.19 10.85 11.91
N TYR A 888 -51.17 9.99 11.59
CA TYR A 888 -51.21 8.58 12.03
C TYR A 888 -50.46 7.62 11.10
N GLU A 889 -49.97 8.12 9.96
CA GLU A 889 -49.55 7.28 8.83
C GLU A 889 -48.12 6.72 8.92
N ASN A 890 -47.36 7.09 9.97
CA ASN A 890 -46.06 6.50 10.28
C ASN A 890 -46.01 6.13 11.76
N PRO A 891 -45.43 4.99 12.16
CA PRO A 891 -45.48 4.46 13.53
C PRO A 891 -44.61 5.25 14.53
N GLY A 892 -44.85 6.57 14.65
CA GLY A 892 -44.06 7.49 15.46
C GLY A 892 -42.63 7.61 14.95
N GLN A 893 -42.42 7.86 13.66
CA GLN A 893 -41.10 8.18 13.12
C GLN A 893 -41.02 9.67 12.80
N VAL A 894 -39.84 10.26 13.01
CA VAL A 894 -39.58 11.66 12.66
C VAL A 894 -38.47 11.75 11.64
N TYR A 895 -38.56 12.79 10.81
CA TYR A 895 -37.63 13.12 9.75
C TYR A 895 -36.97 14.46 10.08
N PHE A 896 -35.69 14.56 9.74
CA PHE A 896 -34.97 15.82 9.68
C PHE A 896 -34.16 15.86 8.39
N SER A 897 -34.06 17.03 7.76
CA SER A 897 -33.31 17.16 6.51
C SER A 897 -32.67 18.52 6.32
N GLN A 898 -31.70 18.54 5.40
CA GLN A 898 -31.03 19.73 4.90
C GLN A 898 -30.89 19.61 3.38
N GLU A 899 -31.35 20.63 2.67
CA GLU A 899 -31.25 20.73 1.21
C GLU A 899 -30.52 22.01 0.76
N ALA A 900 -30.57 23.06 1.58
CA ALA A 900 -29.78 24.25 1.36
C ALA A 900 -28.28 23.94 1.50
N PRO A 901 -27.40 24.68 0.82
CA PRO A 901 -25.94 24.50 0.89
C PRO A 901 -25.36 25.03 2.23
N LEU A 902 -25.87 24.51 3.35
CA LEU A 902 -25.64 24.99 4.71
C LEU A 902 -25.34 23.83 5.68
N PRO A 903 -24.64 24.10 6.79
CA PRO A 903 -24.34 23.09 7.80
C PRO A 903 -25.58 22.62 8.56
N LEU A 904 -25.61 21.32 8.85
CA LEU A 904 -26.53 20.69 9.80
C LEU A 904 -25.78 19.66 10.65
N SER A 905 -25.82 19.86 11.97
CA SER A 905 -25.33 18.93 12.99
C SER A 905 -26.41 18.72 14.03
N VAL A 906 -26.92 17.49 14.12
CA VAL A 906 -27.93 17.08 15.12
C VAL A 906 -27.22 16.28 16.20
N LEU A 907 -27.35 16.73 17.45
CA LEU A 907 -26.75 16.10 18.63
C LEU A 907 -27.71 15.12 19.30
N SER A 908 -28.99 15.50 19.41
CA SER A 908 -30.03 14.65 19.99
C SER A 908 -31.40 14.92 19.35
N ILE A 909 -32.28 13.92 19.42
CA ILE A 909 -33.64 13.97 18.85
C ILE A 909 -34.63 13.70 19.97
N ILE A 910 -35.60 14.60 20.18
CA ILE A 910 -36.54 14.55 21.30
C ILE A 910 -37.97 14.80 20.76
N PRO A 911 -38.64 13.79 20.18
CA PRO A 911 -40.05 13.90 19.78
C PRO A 911 -40.98 13.94 20.99
N GLU A 912 -42.02 14.78 20.90
CA GLU A 912 -43.18 14.74 21.79
C GLU A 912 -44.26 13.83 21.19
N VAL A 913 -44.48 12.68 21.85
CA VAL A 913 -45.33 11.61 21.33
C VAL A 913 -46.54 11.37 22.22
N THR A 914 -47.72 11.32 21.62
CA THR A 914 -48.92 10.77 22.27
C THR A 914 -49.15 9.35 21.79
N ILE A 915 -49.26 8.41 22.73
CA ILE A 915 -49.52 6.99 22.45
C ILE A 915 -51.00 6.70 22.76
N SER A 916 -51.71 6.10 21.81
CA SER A 916 -53.08 5.62 21.99
C SER A 916 -53.17 4.10 21.76
N ASP A 917 -54.09 3.46 22.47
CA ASP A 917 -54.42 2.05 22.20
C ASP A 917 -55.19 1.97 20.88
N THR A 918 -54.89 0.95 20.08
CA THR A 918 -55.68 0.59 18.90
C THR A 918 -56.98 -0.05 19.37
N ASP A 919 -58.11 0.62 19.15
CA ASP A 919 -59.45 0.01 19.26
C ASP A 919 -59.66 -1.08 18.20
#